data_AF-A0A944QXA0-F1
#
_entry.id   AF-A0A944QXA0-F1
#
_cell.length_a   1.000
_cell.length_b   1.000
_cell.length_c   1.000
_cell.angle_alpha   90.00
_cell.angle_beta   90.00
_cell.angle_gamma   90.00
#
_symmetry.space_group_name_H-M   'P 1'
#
loop_
_entity.id
_entity.type
_entity.pdbx_description
1 polymer ?
#
loop_
_entity_poly.entity_id
_entity_poly.type
_entity_poly.pdbx_seq_one_letter_code
_entity_poly.pdbx_strand_id
1 'polypeptide(L)'
;MTDVFISYSRKDTDFVDSLIAFLDQQQVSYFRDTKDLPPAVIWRDELRNAIIDADNLLFIISPESVDSEYCRMELEFAAEHNKRLIPLQYRFTDQAAIPQQLSKWQTLVFDGSARDQALNDTLKVIRQEREWHKQGSDYLRRAENWHADPEAWGFLAREELEPARRWIEKGSAMDPGATQLQLRYITESEAFHLQEAEKVQQLYAKALARQLAAQSQVMLDQQGILLDSAGLLAVESMRRLPTLEGDQAIRKALFLLSRKVIDIDLPDGRSIRETAFSASGQQVAAILDNGEVEVWDTLSGEMLSGFTPPACRKLMFSPSHDHLILLGDSIRVMDYHSGEQLVDLDPADSIDAAISDDGGFLVTLGKDNLSRLWDTDNWEPVAQYRNQSSMSAVAIARDAREVITWNREQAEIFTSPGDPVSALKLDMTGGANFAYSPDGRYLYQVNPSNYTATLYDVASRQQIIFEERHWNAGFSGNSEYFALASPEWDAQVYYLPSTWWVGHYWEFTPQATPIRKHLRGRASSRRESVVRHNNSINSVTLSHSGRYLATTSRDETARVWESARGREVMRLLEAEQGRLSRLHFHRNERYISAMTERGFSTWEITGHRQAAELRHDDAVHDLCFSRDNRFVATISQDRTCRLLDIAENAEVLRRDIGPGASLAQRREIMISPDSTQLLIDRQLILDIPSAEFTGLETRGYQDRPLAVSEDWQYSASVVDGSVIAIADFSNAEERFRSPPFGQKIVSLLINNATSSIVAATEAFSLFVWRWNQAEDFTEIPLEKKIRRLIISDSGNRLAVLGQGDKSVITIWDLGLRQPLTTITQESAITDASFDPGDAYLATSSSDFNARIWDLSSGEQICQFSHDADVGRVSFSHGEGRYVASAGGRSDRCCRVWLWQPADLVAEACARLNRDLTPEEWQQYLGQEPYRATRSR
;
A
#
# COMPACT_ATOMS: atom_id res chain seq x y z
N MET A 1 35.49 -17.95 -46.03
CA MET A 1 36.65 -17.05 -45.79
C MET A 1 37.74 -17.44 -46.75
N THR A 2 38.24 -16.46 -47.48
CA THR A 2 39.32 -16.59 -48.45
C THR A 2 40.54 -15.83 -47.91
N ASP A 3 41.74 -16.37 -48.05
CA ASP A 3 42.93 -15.67 -47.56
C ASP A 3 43.22 -14.44 -48.45
N VAL A 4 42.89 -14.52 -49.74
CA VAL A 4 43.18 -13.43 -50.68
C VAL A 4 42.16 -13.26 -51.82
N PHE A 5 41.77 -12.03 -52.10
CA PHE A 5 41.06 -11.63 -53.32
C PHE A 5 42.08 -11.12 -54.35
N ILE A 6 42.03 -11.62 -55.59
CA ILE A 6 42.99 -11.21 -56.64
C ILE A 6 42.30 -10.28 -57.64
N SER A 7 42.68 -9.00 -57.62
CA SER A 7 42.23 -7.98 -58.57
C SER A 7 43.24 -7.81 -59.71
N TYR A 8 42.81 -8.05 -60.95
CA TYR A 8 43.70 -8.03 -62.12
C TYR A 8 42.95 -7.80 -63.44
N SER A 9 43.68 -7.38 -64.49
CA SER A 9 43.11 -7.25 -65.85
C SER A 9 43.02 -8.60 -66.55
N ARG A 10 41.95 -8.87 -67.30
CA ARG A 10 41.79 -10.12 -68.08
C ARG A 10 42.96 -10.41 -69.03
N LYS A 11 43.69 -9.37 -69.45
CA LYS A 11 44.87 -9.47 -70.32
C LYS A 11 46.13 -10.01 -69.61
N ASP A 12 46.10 -10.11 -68.28
CA ASP A 12 47.20 -10.61 -67.44
C ASP A 12 46.93 -12.02 -66.88
N THR A 13 45.99 -12.74 -67.49
CA THR A 13 45.54 -14.08 -67.05
C THR A 13 46.70 -15.08 -66.93
N ASP A 14 47.66 -15.09 -67.87
CA ASP A 14 48.78 -16.04 -67.87
C ASP A 14 49.65 -15.94 -66.61
N PHE A 15 49.82 -14.72 -66.09
CA PHE A 15 50.56 -14.47 -64.85
C PHE A 15 49.76 -14.90 -63.63
N VAL A 16 48.47 -14.55 -63.59
CA VAL A 16 47.59 -14.89 -62.47
C VAL A 16 47.38 -16.41 -62.36
N ASP A 17 47.26 -17.14 -63.47
CA ASP A 17 47.18 -18.61 -63.45
C ASP A 17 48.45 -19.24 -62.85
N SER A 18 49.62 -18.65 -63.11
CA SER A 18 50.88 -19.09 -62.50
C SER A 18 50.95 -18.75 -61.01
N LEU A 19 50.45 -17.58 -60.60
CA LEU A 19 50.39 -17.15 -59.20
C LEU A 19 49.44 -18.04 -58.39
N ILE A 20 48.28 -18.36 -58.95
CA ILE A 20 47.28 -19.26 -58.37
C ILE A 20 47.88 -20.65 -58.16
N ALA A 21 48.55 -21.23 -59.17
CA ALA A 21 49.18 -22.55 -59.03
C ALA A 21 50.20 -22.60 -57.89
N PHE A 22 50.88 -21.47 -57.62
CA PHE A 22 51.78 -21.34 -56.49
C PHE A 22 51.03 -21.19 -55.14
N LEU A 23 49.97 -20.37 -55.07
CA LEU A 23 49.14 -20.23 -53.87
C LEU A 23 48.47 -21.56 -53.46
N ASP A 24 47.99 -22.33 -54.44
CA ASP A 24 47.42 -23.67 -54.25
C ASP A 24 48.43 -24.64 -53.62
N GLN A 25 49.65 -24.68 -54.15
CA GLN A 25 50.74 -25.52 -53.60
C GLN A 25 51.04 -25.18 -52.13
N GLN A 26 50.76 -23.95 -51.71
CA GLN A 26 51.07 -23.42 -50.39
C GLN A 26 49.85 -23.35 -49.47
N GLN A 27 48.72 -23.95 -49.91
CA GLN A 27 47.45 -24.02 -49.18
C GLN A 27 46.88 -22.64 -48.80
N VAL A 28 47.03 -21.65 -49.68
CA VAL A 28 46.43 -20.33 -49.53
C VAL A 28 45.16 -20.27 -50.37
N SER A 29 44.02 -20.03 -49.73
CA SER A 29 42.73 -19.92 -50.41
C SER A 29 42.60 -18.56 -51.11
N TYR A 30 42.08 -18.56 -52.35
CA TYR A 30 41.94 -17.35 -53.15
C TYR A 30 40.56 -17.24 -53.80
N PHE A 31 40.14 -16.02 -54.12
CA PHE A 31 38.96 -15.74 -54.93
C PHE A 31 39.35 -15.05 -56.23
N ARG A 32 38.78 -15.50 -57.36
CA ARG A 32 39.05 -14.98 -58.70
C ARG A 32 37.79 -14.43 -59.37
N ASP A 33 37.82 -13.16 -59.73
CA ASP A 33 36.73 -12.39 -60.36
C ASP A 33 36.08 -13.05 -61.61
N THR A 34 36.77 -13.92 -62.35
CA THR A 34 36.37 -14.26 -63.73
C THR A 34 35.87 -15.69 -64.01
N LYS A 35 35.91 -16.64 -63.06
CA LYS A 35 35.46 -18.03 -63.30
C LYS A 35 34.56 -18.65 -62.22
N ASP A 36 34.45 -18.03 -61.05
CA ASP A 36 33.78 -18.63 -59.89
C ASP A 36 32.33 -18.10 -59.67
N LEU A 37 31.83 -17.23 -60.55
CA LEU A 37 30.53 -16.57 -60.44
C LEU A 37 29.51 -17.08 -61.49
N PRO A 38 28.27 -17.45 -61.10
CA PRO A 38 27.22 -17.87 -62.03
C PRO A 38 26.72 -16.73 -62.94
N PRO A 39 26.37 -16.97 -64.21
CA PRO A 39 26.00 -15.92 -65.18
C PRO A 39 24.65 -15.21 -64.93
N ALA A 40 23.97 -15.45 -63.81
CA ALA A 40 22.60 -14.99 -63.55
C ALA A 40 22.44 -14.02 -62.35
N VAL A 41 23.53 -13.61 -61.69
CA VAL A 41 23.47 -12.80 -60.45
C VAL A 41 23.88 -11.34 -60.72
N ILE A 42 23.39 -10.42 -59.89
CA ILE A 42 23.85 -9.03 -59.83
C ILE A 42 25.33 -9.05 -59.43
N TRP A 43 26.19 -9.12 -60.44
CA TRP A 43 27.64 -9.33 -60.35
C TRP A 43 28.36 -8.39 -59.37
N ARG A 44 27.78 -7.22 -59.08
CA ARG A 44 28.34 -6.22 -58.16
C ARG A 44 28.27 -6.62 -56.68
N ASP A 45 27.22 -7.31 -56.24
CA ASP A 45 27.04 -7.59 -54.80
C ASP A 45 27.83 -8.83 -54.37
N GLU A 46 27.92 -9.85 -55.23
CA GLU A 46 28.77 -11.02 -54.96
C GLU A 46 30.26 -10.67 -54.93
N LEU A 47 30.73 -9.75 -55.80
CA LEU A 47 32.11 -9.28 -55.77
C LEU A 47 32.44 -8.49 -54.51
N ARG A 48 31.54 -7.61 -54.08
CA ARG A 48 31.69 -6.88 -52.81
C ARG A 48 31.76 -7.84 -51.63
N ASN A 49 30.88 -8.84 -51.59
CA ASN A 49 30.90 -9.88 -50.57
C ASN A 49 32.19 -10.70 -50.60
N ALA A 50 32.71 -11.02 -51.79
CA ALA A 50 33.98 -11.73 -51.94
C ALA A 50 35.19 -10.91 -51.44
N ILE A 51 35.16 -9.58 -51.60
CA ILE A 51 36.18 -8.67 -51.04
C ILE A 51 36.06 -8.58 -49.52
N ILE A 52 34.84 -8.47 -48.98
CA ILE A 52 34.59 -8.49 -47.53
C ILE A 52 35.03 -9.81 -46.90
N ASP A 53 34.82 -10.93 -47.60
CA ASP A 53 35.17 -12.28 -47.17
C ASP A 53 36.66 -12.60 -47.20
N ALA A 54 37.43 -11.81 -47.95
CA ALA A 54 38.87 -11.99 -48.14
C ALA A 54 39.70 -11.25 -47.09
N ASP A 55 40.75 -11.89 -46.58
CA ASP A 55 41.65 -11.29 -45.58
C ASP A 55 42.57 -10.20 -46.18
N ASN A 56 42.97 -10.40 -47.44
CA ASN A 56 43.87 -9.50 -48.17
C ASN A 56 43.33 -9.27 -49.58
N LEU A 57 43.68 -8.14 -50.18
CA LEU A 57 43.50 -7.89 -51.61
C LEU A 57 44.86 -7.82 -52.30
N LEU A 58 45.13 -8.77 -53.20
CA LEU A 58 46.26 -8.73 -54.12
C LEU A 58 45.89 -7.92 -55.35
N PHE A 59 46.55 -6.78 -55.54
CA PHE A 59 46.34 -5.95 -56.72
C PHE A 59 47.51 -6.11 -57.70
N ILE A 60 47.23 -6.65 -58.88
CA ILE A 60 48.25 -6.85 -59.91
C ILE A 60 48.43 -5.54 -60.68
N ILE A 61 49.56 -4.87 -60.55
CA ILE A 61 49.87 -3.62 -61.24
C ILE A 61 50.42 -3.94 -62.65
N SER A 62 49.65 -3.54 -63.66
CA SER A 62 49.99 -3.48 -65.08
C SER A 62 49.33 -2.24 -65.70
N PRO A 63 49.79 -1.76 -66.87
CA PRO A 63 49.10 -0.66 -67.56
C PRO A 63 47.60 -0.97 -67.77
N GLU A 64 47.27 -2.23 -68.03
CA GLU A 64 45.91 -2.67 -68.32
C GLU A 64 45.02 -2.86 -67.09
N SER A 65 45.58 -3.10 -65.89
CA SER A 65 44.81 -3.19 -64.64
C SER A 65 44.57 -1.81 -64.02
N VAL A 66 45.50 -0.89 -64.19
CA VAL A 66 45.38 0.49 -63.73
C VAL A 66 44.34 1.27 -64.55
N ASP A 67 44.25 1.03 -65.87
CA ASP A 67 43.22 1.63 -66.74
C ASP A 67 41.84 0.94 -66.63
N SER A 68 41.72 -0.16 -65.88
CA SER A 68 40.48 -0.93 -65.74
C SER A 68 39.52 -0.28 -64.73
N GLU A 69 38.31 0.07 -65.19
CA GLU A 69 37.27 0.61 -64.32
C GLU A 69 36.87 -0.37 -63.21
N TYR A 70 36.84 -1.67 -63.50
CA TYR A 70 36.50 -2.71 -62.53
C TYR A 70 37.56 -2.89 -61.45
N CYS A 71 38.84 -2.95 -61.84
CA CYS A 71 39.94 -3.06 -60.87
C CYS A 71 40.01 -1.83 -59.96
N ARG A 72 39.71 -0.65 -60.50
CA ARG A 72 39.59 0.58 -59.70
C ARG A 72 38.43 0.50 -58.70
N MET A 73 37.25 0.04 -59.10
CA MET A 73 36.11 -0.14 -58.18
C MET A 73 36.42 -1.14 -57.06
N GLU A 74 37.07 -2.27 -57.37
CA GLU A 74 37.48 -3.27 -56.37
C GLU A 74 38.50 -2.70 -55.38
N LEU A 75 39.47 -1.94 -55.89
CA LEU A 75 40.49 -1.28 -55.09
C LEU A 75 39.89 -0.20 -54.17
N GLU A 76 39.00 0.64 -54.71
CA GLU A 76 38.29 1.67 -53.94
C GLU A 76 37.44 1.04 -52.84
N PHE A 77 36.66 0.01 -53.17
CA PHE A 77 35.83 -0.70 -52.20
C PHE A 77 36.65 -1.37 -51.09
N ALA A 78 37.76 -2.03 -51.44
CA ALA A 78 38.65 -2.63 -50.44
C ALA A 78 39.33 -1.58 -49.56
N ALA A 79 39.70 -0.43 -50.12
CA ALA A 79 40.27 0.69 -49.37
C ALA A 79 39.26 1.32 -48.40
N GLU A 80 38.00 1.50 -48.82
CA GLU A 80 36.90 2.03 -47.98
C GLU A 80 36.64 1.14 -46.75
N HIS A 81 36.83 -0.18 -46.89
CA HIS A 81 36.62 -1.15 -45.81
C HIS A 81 37.91 -1.52 -45.07
N ASN A 82 38.98 -0.71 -45.21
CA ASN A 82 40.29 -0.92 -44.59
C ASN A 82 40.85 -2.35 -44.79
N LYS A 83 40.71 -2.93 -46.00
CA LYS A 83 41.36 -4.21 -46.32
C LYS A 83 42.85 -4.01 -46.54
N ARG A 84 43.65 -5.04 -46.20
CA ARG A 84 45.09 -5.01 -46.46
C ARG A 84 45.34 -5.15 -47.96
N LEU A 85 45.87 -4.10 -48.57
CA LEU A 85 46.20 -4.07 -49.99
C LEU A 85 47.65 -4.53 -50.18
N ILE A 86 47.87 -5.51 -51.06
CA ILE A 86 49.19 -6.04 -51.41
C ILE A 86 49.44 -5.74 -52.89
N PRO A 87 50.18 -4.66 -53.22
CA PRO A 87 50.48 -4.31 -54.60
C PRO A 87 51.58 -5.23 -55.16
N LEU A 88 51.27 -5.93 -56.26
CA LEU A 88 52.24 -6.74 -57.01
C LEU A 88 52.49 -6.12 -58.38
N GLN A 89 53.70 -5.60 -58.61
CA GLN A 89 54.07 -5.04 -59.90
C GLN A 89 54.51 -6.14 -60.87
N TYR A 90 53.66 -6.45 -61.85
CA TYR A 90 53.89 -7.45 -62.89
C TYR A 90 54.50 -6.85 -64.17
N ARG A 91 54.01 -5.68 -64.58
CA ARG A 91 54.54 -4.92 -65.73
C ARG A 91 54.99 -3.54 -65.28
N PHE A 92 55.92 -2.95 -66.02
CA PHE A 92 56.31 -1.57 -65.78
C PHE A 92 55.10 -0.67 -66.01
N THR A 93 54.77 0.12 -64.99
CA THR A 93 53.69 1.10 -65.02
C THR A 93 54.24 2.36 -64.38
N ASP A 94 54.00 3.52 -65.00
CA ASP A 94 54.48 4.79 -64.48
C ASP A 94 53.92 5.05 -63.07
N GLN A 95 54.78 5.51 -62.16
CA GLN A 95 54.38 5.79 -60.76
C GLN A 95 53.23 6.80 -60.66
N ALA A 96 53.10 7.70 -61.64
CA ALA A 96 52.00 8.68 -61.69
C ALA A 96 50.64 8.06 -62.06
N ALA A 97 50.64 6.88 -62.69
CA ALA A 97 49.42 6.16 -63.03
C ALA A 97 48.96 5.21 -61.91
N ILE A 98 49.84 4.82 -60.99
CA ILE A 98 49.50 3.92 -59.88
C ILE A 98 48.49 4.61 -58.94
N PRO A 99 47.35 3.96 -58.60
CA PRO A 99 46.36 4.51 -57.69
C PRO A 99 46.96 4.92 -56.32
N GLN A 100 46.55 6.07 -55.80
CA GLN A 100 47.09 6.64 -54.55
C GLN A 100 46.91 5.70 -53.34
N GLN A 101 45.84 4.91 -53.31
CA GLN A 101 45.53 3.94 -52.25
C GLN A 101 46.62 2.88 -52.09
N LEU A 102 47.31 2.51 -53.16
CA LEU A 102 48.41 1.53 -53.16
C LEU A 102 49.74 2.12 -52.70
N SER A 103 49.91 3.45 -52.78
CA SER A 103 51.17 4.13 -52.41
C SER A 103 51.51 4.02 -50.93
N LYS A 104 50.52 3.72 -50.07
CA LYS A 104 50.69 3.44 -48.64
C LYS A 104 51.40 2.11 -48.39
N TRP A 105 51.34 1.18 -49.35
CA TRP A 105 51.77 -0.20 -49.18
C TRP A 105 53.06 -0.47 -49.94
N GLN A 106 53.89 -1.39 -49.43
CA GLN A 106 55.11 -1.79 -50.09
C GLN A 106 54.79 -2.60 -51.36
N THR A 107 55.15 -2.06 -52.53
CA THR A 107 55.00 -2.77 -53.81
C THR A 107 56.03 -3.87 -53.98
N LEU A 108 55.57 -5.09 -54.25
CA LEU A 108 56.41 -6.24 -54.56
C LEU A 108 56.62 -6.32 -56.08
N VAL A 109 57.86 -6.20 -56.53
CA VAL A 109 58.19 -6.13 -57.96
C VAL A 109 58.55 -7.51 -58.49
N PHE A 110 57.90 -7.93 -59.58
CA PHE A 110 58.20 -9.16 -60.31
C PHE A 110 59.10 -8.84 -61.49
N ASP A 111 60.42 -8.89 -61.30
CA ASP A 111 61.35 -8.96 -62.41
C ASP A 111 61.53 -10.42 -62.87
N GLY A 112 61.74 -10.62 -64.18
CA GLY A 112 61.85 -11.96 -64.79
C GLY A 112 63.01 -12.82 -64.27
N SER A 113 63.91 -12.28 -63.45
CA SER A 113 65.06 -12.97 -62.85
C SER A 113 64.87 -13.36 -61.38
N ALA A 114 63.93 -12.74 -60.65
CA ALA A 114 63.71 -12.91 -59.22
C ALA A 114 62.28 -13.36 -58.87
N ARG A 115 61.58 -13.98 -59.83
CA ARG A 115 60.16 -14.40 -59.70
C ARG A 115 59.88 -15.25 -58.46
N ASP A 116 60.71 -16.25 -58.15
CA ASP A 116 60.51 -17.14 -57.00
C ASP A 116 60.71 -16.42 -55.66
N GLN A 117 61.59 -15.41 -55.63
CA GLN A 117 61.81 -14.60 -54.44
C GLN A 117 60.60 -13.69 -54.17
N ALA A 118 60.07 -13.03 -55.20
CA ALA A 118 58.87 -12.20 -55.10
C ALA A 118 57.62 -13.00 -54.66
N LEU A 119 57.47 -14.25 -55.14
CA LEU A 119 56.41 -15.17 -54.71
C LEU A 119 56.53 -15.54 -53.21
N ASN A 120 57.74 -15.83 -52.73
CA ASN A 120 57.99 -16.11 -51.31
C ASN A 120 57.78 -14.88 -50.42
N ASP A 121 58.19 -13.70 -50.89
CA ASP A 121 57.96 -12.43 -50.18
C ASP A 121 56.45 -12.13 -50.10
N THR A 122 55.69 -12.43 -51.15
CA THR A 122 54.22 -12.32 -51.16
C THR A 122 53.58 -13.23 -50.09
N LEU A 123 54.02 -14.49 -49.96
CA LEU A 123 53.54 -15.38 -48.88
C LEU A 123 53.88 -14.88 -47.49
N LYS A 124 55.07 -14.31 -47.31
CA LYS A 124 55.51 -13.76 -46.03
C LYS A 124 54.59 -12.61 -45.60
N VAL A 125 54.19 -11.76 -46.54
CA VAL A 125 53.24 -10.65 -46.31
C VAL A 125 51.85 -11.20 -45.97
N ILE A 126 51.34 -12.17 -46.74
CA ILE A 126 50.01 -12.79 -46.50
C ILE A 126 49.93 -13.46 -45.12
N ARG A 127 51.01 -14.15 -44.70
CA ARG A 127 51.04 -14.88 -43.41
C ARG A 127 51.32 -13.98 -42.20
N GLN A 128 51.80 -12.77 -42.42
CA GLN A 128 52.06 -11.82 -41.34
C GLN A 128 50.73 -11.45 -40.67
N GLU A 129 50.65 -11.67 -39.35
CA GLU A 129 49.47 -11.32 -38.54
C GLU A 129 48.16 -11.93 -39.08
N ARG A 130 48.23 -13.14 -39.65
CA ARG A 130 47.09 -13.84 -40.26
C ARG A 130 45.83 -13.87 -39.40
N GLU A 131 45.95 -14.17 -38.10
CA GLU A 131 44.82 -14.21 -37.17
C GLU A 131 44.13 -12.85 -37.01
N TRP A 132 44.87 -11.74 -37.09
CA TRP A 132 44.31 -10.38 -37.02
C TRP A 132 43.40 -10.09 -38.21
N HIS A 133 43.91 -10.35 -39.43
CA HIS A 133 43.17 -10.08 -40.66
C HIS A 133 41.97 -11.02 -40.80
N LYS A 134 42.11 -12.27 -40.40
CA LYS A 134 41.02 -13.25 -40.40
C LYS A 134 39.88 -12.86 -39.46
N GLN A 135 40.19 -12.47 -38.22
CA GLN A 135 39.19 -11.97 -37.27
C GLN A 135 38.56 -10.66 -37.78
N GLY A 136 39.35 -9.77 -38.38
CA GLY A 136 38.85 -8.55 -39.00
C GLY A 136 37.84 -8.81 -40.12
N SER A 137 38.13 -9.76 -41.03
CA SER A 137 37.19 -10.13 -42.09
C SER A 137 35.91 -10.77 -41.55
N ASP A 138 35.99 -11.59 -40.50
CA ASP A 138 34.81 -12.17 -39.85
C ASP A 138 33.93 -11.08 -39.21
N TYR A 139 34.52 -10.19 -38.39
CA TYR A 139 33.78 -9.09 -37.77
C TYR A 139 33.23 -8.10 -38.80
N LEU A 140 33.97 -7.82 -39.88
CA LEU A 140 33.47 -6.93 -40.94
C LEU A 140 32.25 -7.52 -41.62
N ARG A 141 32.30 -8.80 -41.99
CA ARG A 141 31.17 -9.50 -42.62
C ARG A 141 29.93 -9.50 -41.73
N ARG A 142 30.09 -9.81 -40.44
CA ARG A 142 28.98 -9.79 -39.49
C ARG A 142 28.45 -8.37 -39.29
N ALA A 143 29.33 -7.38 -39.24
CA ALA A 143 28.95 -5.97 -39.09
C ALA A 143 28.21 -5.42 -40.33
N GLU A 144 28.62 -5.78 -41.54
CA GLU A 144 27.92 -5.44 -42.79
C GLU A 144 26.53 -6.07 -42.85
N ASN A 145 26.44 -7.35 -42.49
CA ASN A 145 25.16 -8.05 -42.45
C ASN A 145 24.22 -7.47 -41.38
N TRP A 146 24.74 -7.12 -40.20
CA TRP A 146 24.00 -6.39 -39.15
C TRP A 146 23.60 -4.99 -39.60
N HIS A 147 24.44 -4.30 -40.39
CA HIS A 147 24.11 -2.97 -40.91
C HIS A 147 22.98 -3.03 -41.95
N ALA A 148 22.97 -4.08 -42.77
CA ALA A 148 21.94 -4.30 -43.78
C ALA A 148 20.59 -4.72 -43.16
N ASP A 149 20.62 -5.60 -42.15
CA ASP A 149 19.43 -6.03 -41.40
C ASP A 149 19.79 -6.31 -39.93
N PRO A 150 19.59 -5.33 -39.03
CA PRO A 150 19.91 -5.47 -37.62
C PRO A 150 19.12 -6.58 -36.90
N GLU A 151 17.92 -6.91 -37.39
CA GLU A 151 17.05 -7.90 -36.75
C GLU A 151 17.41 -9.34 -37.17
N ALA A 152 17.89 -9.53 -38.40
CA ALA A 152 18.15 -10.87 -38.95
C ALA A 152 19.53 -11.46 -38.60
N TRP A 153 20.58 -10.64 -38.42
CA TRP A 153 21.97 -11.14 -38.36
C TRP A 153 22.61 -11.22 -36.98
N GLY A 154 21.89 -10.84 -35.92
CA GLY A 154 22.24 -11.13 -34.53
C GLY A 154 23.53 -10.47 -34.01
N PHE A 155 23.57 -10.22 -32.70
CA PHE A 155 24.78 -9.73 -32.02
C PHE A 155 25.77 -10.87 -31.77
N LEU A 156 27.04 -10.54 -31.51
CA LEU A 156 28.07 -11.52 -31.13
C LEU A 156 27.62 -12.34 -29.92
N ALA A 157 27.99 -13.61 -29.84
CA ALA A 157 27.70 -14.42 -28.64
C ALA A 157 28.54 -13.95 -27.44
N ARG A 158 28.05 -14.18 -26.21
CA ARG A 158 28.72 -13.73 -24.98
C ARG A 158 30.14 -14.27 -24.82
N GLU A 159 30.41 -15.47 -25.33
CA GLU A 159 31.74 -16.09 -25.33
C GLU A 159 32.71 -15.45 -26.34
N GLU A 160 32.19 -14.78 -27.37
CA GLU A 160 32.96 -14.15 -28.46
C GLU A 160 33.32 -12.68 -28.17
N LEU A 161 32.71 -12.05 -27.16
CA LEU A 161 32.94 -10.65 -26.79
C LEU A 161 34.35 -10.39 -26.25
N GLU A 162 34.86 -11.24 -25.35
CA GLU A 162 36.21 -11.08 -24.79
C GLU A 162 37.31 -11.15 -25.87
N PRO A 163 37.28 -12.11 -26.82
CA PRO A 163 38.14 -12.09 -28.00
C PRO A 163 37.98 -10.81 -28.85
N ALA A 164 36.75 -10.35 -29.09
CA ALA A 164 36.47 -9.16 -29.90
C ALA A 164 37.00 -7.87 -29.24
N ARG A 165 36.88 -7.75 -27.92
CA ARG A 165 37.41 -6.62 -27.14
C ARG A 165 38.93 -6.55 -27.22
N ARG A 166 39.61 -7.69 -27.07
CA ARG A 166 41.08 -7.79 -27.25
C ARG A 166 41.50 -7.44 -28.68
N TRP A 167 40.68 -7.80 -29.68
CA TRP A 167 40.91 -7.42 -31.07
C TRP A 167 40.83 -5.88 -31.22
N ILE A 168 39.80 -5.22 -30.70
CA ILE A 168 39.71 -3.75 -30.71
C ILE A 168 40.93 -3.10 -30.03
N GLU A 169 41.31 -3.56 -28.83
CA GLU A 169 42.45 -3.02 -28.08
C GLU A 169 43.77 -3.14 -28.85
N LYS A 170 43.96 -4.26 -29.57
CA LYS A 170 45.14 -4.45 -30.43
C LYS A 170 45.09 -3.58 -31.68
N GLY A 171 43.90 -3.30 -32.20
CA GLY A 171 43.67 -2.62 -33.48
C GLY A 171 44.22 -1.21 -33.59
N SER A 172 44.42 -0.49 -32.49
CA SER A 172 45.04 0.84 -32.52
C SER A 172 46.51 0.82 -32.95
N ALA A 173 47.18 -0.34 -32.85
CA ALA A 173 48.58 -0.52 -33.21
C ALA A 173 48.79 -1.26 -34.56
N MET A 174 47.71 -1.65 -35.25
CA MET A 174 47.76 -2.44 -36.48
C MET A 174 47.45 -1.58 -37.71
N ASP A 175 47.98 -1.94 -38.88
CA ASP A 175 47.67 -1.30 -40.17
C ASP A 175 47.32 -2.39 -41.22
N PRO A 176 46.07 -2.48 -41.70
CA PRO A 176 44.94 -1.57 -41.44
C PRO A 176 44.33 -1.79 -40.05
N GLY A 177 43.91 -0.71 -39.41
CA GLY A 177 43.16 -0.73 -38.15
C GLY A 177 41.67 -1.06 -38.35
N ALA A 178 40.96 -1.27 -37.24
CA ALA A 178 39.52 -1.57 -37.26
C ALA A 178 38.69 -0.45 -37.92
N THR A 179 37.66 -0.81 -38.68
CA THR A 179 36.70 0.13 -39.27
C THR A 179 35.73 0.68 -38.22
N GLN A 180 35.13 1.85 -38.48
CA GLN A 180 34.10 2.41 -37.61
C GLN A 180 32.88 1.48 -37.49
N LEU A 181 32.55 0.74 -38.56
CA LEU A 181 31.43 -0.20 -38.56
C LEU A 181 31.68 -1.40 -37.65
N GLN A 182 32.88 -1.99 -37.69
CA GLN A 182 33.27 -3.08 -36.79
C GLN A 182 33.26 -2.64 -35.32
N LEU A 183 33.80 -1.46 -35.04
CA LEU A 183 33.80 -0.89 -33.69
C LEU A 183 32.36 -0.70 -33.17
N ARG A 184 31.48 -0.15 -34.01
CA ARG A 184 30.07 0.04 -33.67
C ARG A 184 29.37 -1.29 -33.43
N TYR A 185 29.55 -2.28 -34.31
CA TYR A 185 28.93 -3.60 -34.17
C TYR A 185 29.32 -4.31 -32.86
N ILE A 186 30.60 -4.28 -32.49
CA ILE A 186 31.07 -4.90 -31.24
C ILE A 186 30.55 -4.13 -30.03
N THR A 187 30.58 -2.79 -30.05
CA THR A 187 30.08 -1.96 -28.95
C THR A 187 28.57 -2.15 -28.73
N GLU A 188 27.78 -2.21 -29.80
CA GLU A 188 26.33 -2.47 -29.73
C GLU A 188 26.04 -3.90 -29.26
N SER A 189 26.88 -4.88 -29.65
CA SER A 189 26.79 -6.25 -29.13
C SER A 189 27.04 -6.31 -27.62
N GLU A 190 28.06 -5.59 -27.12
CA GLU A 190 28.31 -5.50 -25.67
C GLU A 190 27.14 -4.83 -24.93
N ALA A 191 26.61 -3.73 -25.47
CA ALA A 191 25.47 -3.03 -24.89
C ALA A 191 24.21 -3.92 -24.84
N PHE A 192 23.96 -4.71 -25.89
CA PHE A 192 22.87 -5.68 -25.94
C PHE A 192 22.99 -6.74 -24.83
N HIS A 193 24.16 -7.36 -24.67
CA HIS A 193 24.37 -8.38 -23.62
C HIS A 193 24.31 -7.79 -22.21
N LEU A 194 24.72 -6.53 -22.03
CA LEU A 194 24.56 -5.84 -20.77
C LEU A 194 23.08 -5.63 -20.43
N GLN A 195 22.29 -5.14 -21.39
CA GLN A 195 20.83 -4.98 -21.24
C GLN A 195 20.13 -6.32 -20.98
N GLU A 196 20.54 -7.39 -21.68
CA GLU A 196 19.97 -8.72 -21.48
C GLU A 196 20.34 -9.28 -20.09
N ALA A 197 21.58 -9.08 -19.64
CA ALA A 197 22.00 -9.45 -18.30
C ALA A 197 21.24 -8.67 -17.21
N GLU A 198 21.06 -7.37 -17.38
CA GLU A 198 20.25 -6.53 -16.48
C GLU A 198 18.79 -7.01 -16.45
N LYS A 199 18.21 -7.32 -17.61
CA LYS A 199 16.84 -7.85 -17.71
C LYS A 199 16.70 -9.20 -17.01
N VAL A 200 17.66 -10.11 -17.18
CA VAL A 200 17.69 -11.40 -16.48
C VAL A 200 17.83 -11.20 -14.97
N GLN A 201 18.69 -10.28 -14.52
CA GLN A 201 18.82 -9.95 -13.10
C GLN A 201 17.53 -9.37 -12.52
N GLN A 202 16.86 -8.46 -13.22
CA GLN A 202 15.56 -7.91 -12.80
C GLN A 202 14.49 -9.00 -12.73
N LEU A 203 14.42 -9.89 -13.73
CA LEU A 203 13.48 -11.01 -13.74
C LEU A 203 13.74 -11.99 -12.59
N TYR A 204 15.00 -12.30 -12.31
CA TYR A 204 15.39 -13.14 -11.17
C TYR A 204 15.01 -12.47 -9.84
N ALA A 205 15.34 -11.19 -9.66
CA ALA A 205 14.99 -10.43 -8.46
C ALA A 205 13.46 -10.38 -8.25
N LYS A 206 12.70 -10.19 -9.32
CA LYS A 206 11.22 -10.21 -9.30
C LYS A 206 10.66 -11.57 -8.91
N ALA A 207 11.18 -12.65 -9.50
CA ALA A 207 10.74 -14.01 -9.21
C ALA A 207 11.01 -14.37 -7.75
N LEU A 208 12.20 -14.05 -7.25
CA LEU A 208 12.59 -14.28 -5.86
C LEU A 208 11.73 -13.45 -4.88
N ALA A 209 11.51 -12.16 -5.17
CA ALA A 209 10.63 -11.32 -4.35
C ALA A 209 9.21 -11.92 -4.24
N ARG A 210 8.60 -12.31 -5.36
CA ARG A 210 7.29 -12.99 -5.37
C ARG A 210 7.29 -14.30 -4.60
N GLN A 211 8.36 -15.09 -4.71
CA GLN A 211 8.49 -16.34 -3.95
C GLN A 211 8.50 -16.06 -2.44
N LEU A 212 9.29 -15.08 -1.99
CA LEU A 212 9.38 -14.70 -0.58
C LEU A 212 8.05 -14.14 -0.06
N ALA A 213 7.36 -13.31 -0.86
CA ALA A 213 6.03 -12.81 -0.53
C ALA A 213 5.00 -13.94 -0.37
N ALA A 214 5.00 -14.92 -1.29
CA ALA A 214 4.13 -16.08 -1.20
C ALA A 214 4.41 -16.94 0.04
N GLN A 215 5.69 -17.17 0.36
CA GLN A 215 6.08 -17.88 1.59
C GLN A 215 5.62 -17.14 2.84
N SER A 216 5.83 -15.82 2.89
CA SER A 216 5.34 -14.95 3.97
C SER A 216 3.82 -15.06 4.12
N GLN A 217 3.07 -14.96 3.02
CA GLN A 217 1.62 -15.03 3.04
C GLN A 217 1.10 -16.38 3.59
N VAL A 218 1.71 -17.49 3.16
CA VAL A 218 1.39 -18.83 3.67
C VAL A 218 1.66 -18.91 5.18
N MET A 219 2.77 -18.35 5.66
CA MET A 219 3.07 -18.33 7.10
C MET A 219 2.08 -17.45 7.89
N LEU A 220 1.66 -16.31 7.33
CA LEU A 220 0.67 -15.43 7.97
C LEU A 220 -0.73 -16.06 8.02
N ASP A 221 -1.09 -16.90 7.05
CA ASP A 221 -2.35 -17.64 7.02
C ASP A 221 -2.34 -18.87 7.95
N GLN A 222 -1.17 -19.44 8.22
CA GLN A 222 -1.03 -20.49 9.22
C GLN A 222 -1.25 -19.92 10.63
N GLN A 223 -2.16 -20.51 11.39
CA GLN A 223 -2.67 -20.00 12.66
C GLN A 223 -1.67 -20.08 13.85
N GLY A 224 -0.34 -20.08 13.63
CA GLY A 224 0.65 -20.24 14.70
C GLY A 224 2.06 -19.68 14.43
N ILE A 225 2.64 -19.07 15.48
CA ILE A 225 4.04 -18.88 15.92
C ILE A 225 5.08 -18.25 14.96
N LEU A 226 4.92 -18.26 13.63
CA LEU A 226 5.94 -17.74 12.69
C LEU A 226 5.71 -16.28 12.24
N LEU A 227 5.02 -15.46 13.05
CA LEU A 227 4.65 -14.09 12.67
C LEU A 227 5.88 -13.22 12.35
N ASP A 228 6.91 -13.29 13.19
CA ASP A 228 8.16 -12.55 12.99
C ASP A 228 8.91 -12.99 11.73
N SER A 229 9.05 -14.30 11.51
CA SER A 229 9.70 -14.85 10.31
C SER A 229 8.94 -14.44 9.04
N ALA A 230 7.60 -14.46 9.09
CA ALA A 230 6.77 -14.04 7.97
C ALA A 230 6.91 -12.53 7.67
N GLY A 231 6.96 -11.69 8.70
CA GLY A 231 7.23 -10.26 8.57
C GLY A 231 8.61 -9.98 7.96
N LEU A 232 9.64 -10.72 8.40
CA LEU A 232 11.00 -10.60 7.86
C LEU A 232 11.09 -11.02 6.39
N LEU A 233 10.39 -12.10 5.99
CA LEU A 233 10.32 -12.51 4.58
C LEU A 233 9.61 -11.47 3.71
N ALA A 234 8.55 -10.83 4.22
CA ALA A 234 7.86 -9.75 3.52
C ALA A 234 8.76 -8.51 3.36
N VAL A 235 9.55 -8.17 4.39
CA VAL A 235 10.55 -7.09 4.32
C VAL A 235 11.60 -7.38 3.26
N GLU A 236 12.15 -8.60 3.25
CA GLU A 236 13.19 -8.99 2.29
C GLU A 236 12.67 -9.05 0.86
N SER A 237 11.41 -9.48 0.66
CA SER A 237 10.71 -9.35 -0.63
C SER A 237 10.67 -7.90 -1.12
N MET A 238 10.19 -6.99 -0.27
CA MET A 238 10.00 -5.57 -0.63
C MET A 238 11.32 -4.82 -0.87
N ARG A 239 12.39 -5.20 -0.16
CA ARG A 239 13.74 -4.61 -0.34
C ARG A 239 14.39 -5.00 -1.66
N ARG A 240 14.09 -6.19 -2.19
CA ARG A 240 14.67 -6.66 -3.46
C ARG A 240 13.99 -6.02 -4.65
N LEU A 241 12.68 -6.21 -4.75
CA LEU A 241 11.86 -5.56 -5.77
C LEU A 241 10.44 -5.38 -5.22
N PRO A 242 9.94 -4.13 -5.13
CA PRO A 242 8.55 -3.89 -4.76
C PRO A 242 7.61 -4.57 -5.75
N THR A 243 6.74 -5.41 -5.24
CA THR A 243 5.73 -6.15 -6.02
C THR A 243 4.40 -6.09 -5.29
N LEU A 244 3.30 -6.27 -6.03
CA LEU A 244 1.97 -6.31 -5.44
C LEU A 244 1.85 -7.40 -4.36
N GLU A 245 2.41 -8.57 -4.63
CA GLU A 245 2.41 -9.69 -3.68
C GLU A 245 3.20 -9.32 -2.41
N GLY A 246 4.35 -8.65 -2.57
CA GLY A 246 5.16 -8.14 -1.46
C GLY A 246 4.41 -7.08 -0.62
N ASP A 247 3.71 -6.13 -1.27
CA ASP A 247 2.91 -5.11 -0.59
C ASP A 247 1.77 -5.75 0.22
N GLN A 248 1.08 -6.74 -0.34
CA GLN A 248 0.03 -7.47 0.38
C GLN A 248 0.59 -8.25 1.58
N ALA A 249 1.74 -8.93 1.40
CA ALA A 249 2.39 -9.69 2.45
C ALA A 249 2.86 -8.77 3.60
N ILE A 250 3.55 -7.66 3.30
CA ILE A 250 4.07 -6.76 4.33
C ILE A 250 2.95 -6.04 5.07
N ARG A 251 1.88 -5.61 4.38
CA ARG A 251 0.71 -5.00 5.03
C ARG A 251 0.00 -5.98 5.94
N LYS A 252 -0.14 -7.23 5.51
CA LYS A 252 -0.74 -8.28 6.34
C LYS A 252 0.13 -8.63 7.55
N ALA A 253 1.46 -8.64 7.39
CA ALA A 253 2.39 -8.81 8.50
C ALA A 253 2.29 -7.64 9.49
N LEU A 254 2.39 -6.40 9.00
CA LEU A 254 2.23 -5.17 9.80
C LEU A 254 0.91 -5.11 10.56
N PHE A 255 -0.15 -5.67 9.96
CA PHE A 255 -1.46 -5.76 10.58
C PHE A 255 -1.48 -6.73 11.76
N LEU A 256 -0.81 -7.87 11.66
CA LEU A 256 -0.80 -8.86 12.74
C LEU A 256 0.26 -8.55 13.81
N LEU A 257 1.37 -7.90 13.42
CA LEU A 257 2.46 -7.50 14.31
C LEU A 257 2.01 -6.43 15.30
N SER A 258 2.09 -6.76 16.58
CA SER A 258 1.81 -5.81 17.65
C SER A 258 2.93 -4.77 17.77
N ARG A 259 2.55 -3.51 17.97
CA ARG A 259 3.49 -2.48 18.44
C ARG A 259 3.39 -2.39 19.96
N LYS A 260 4.40 -2.91 20.65
CA LYS A 260 4.51 -2.74 22.11
C LYS A 260 4.87 -1.29 22.40
N VAL A 261 4.00 -0.58 23.11
CA VAL A 261 4.19 0.81 23.50
C VAL A 261 5.03 0.83 24.77
N ILE A 262 4.61 0.06 25.76
CA ILE A 262 5.24 -0.02 27.07
C ILE A 262 5.30 -1.46 27.56
N ASP A 263 6.39 -1.75 28.27
CA ASP A 263 6.53 -2.88 29.15
C ASP A 263 6.92 -2.39 30.54
N ILE A 264 6.06 -2.61 31.52
CA ILE A 264 6.35 -2.35 32.93
C ILE A 264 6.66 -3.68 33.58
N ASP A 265 7.94 -3.99 33.75
CA ASP A 265 8.40 -5.08 34.59
C ASP A 265 8.36 -4.64 36.05
N LEU A 266 7.71 -5.42 36.91
CA LEU A 266 7.69 -5.15 38.34
C LEU A 266 9.07 -5.38 38.97
N PRO A 267 9.59 -4.45 39.79
CA PRO A 267 10.85 -4.64 40.49
C PRO A 267 10.82 -5.92 41.34
N ASP A 268 11.92 -6.68 41.29
CA ASP A 268 12.18 -7.90 42.08
C ASP A 268 11.31 -9.13 41.80
N GLY A 269 10.56 -9.17 40.68
CA GLY A 269 9.74 -10.34 40.31
C GLY A 269 8.56 -10.57 41.26
N ARG A 270 8.05 -9.50 41.87
CA ARG A 270 6.85 -9.51 42.72
C ARG A 270 5.63 -9.92 41.88
N SER A 271 4.79 -10.83 42.39
CA SER A 271 3.56 -11.22 41.71
C SER A 271 2.42 -10.27 42.06
N ILE A 272 1.53 -10.09 41.08
CA ILE A 272 0.31 -9.31 41.21
C ILE A 272 -0.82 -10.22 41.71
N ARG A 273 -1.56 -9.77 42.72
CA ARG A 273 -2.73 -10.49 43.25
C ARG A 273 -4.03 -10.09 42.60
N GLU A 274 -4.22 -8.79 42.37
CA GLU A 274 -5.45 -8.21 41.81
C GLU A 274 -5.10 -6.94 41.04
N THR A 275 -5.89 -6.62 40.00
CA THR A 275 -5.69 -5.45 39.14
C THR A 275 -7.01 -4.80 38.78
N ALA A 276 -6.99 -3.48 38.62
CA ALA A 276 -8.07 -2.74 38.01
C ALA A 276 -7.52 -1.71 37.02
N PHE A 277 -8.28 -1.48 35.96
CA PHE A 277 -8.02 -0.41 35.01
C PHE A 277 -9.03 0.72 35.24
N SER A 278 -8.59 1.96 35.02
CA SER A 278 -9.49 3.10 35.04
C SER A 278 -10.49 3.01 33.89
N ALA A 279 -11.62 3.72 34.00
CA ALA A 279 -12.66 3.70 32.97
C ALA A 279 -12.18 4.27 31.62
N SER A 280 -11.11 5.08 31.60
CA SER A 280 -10.44 5.56 30.38
C SER A 280 -9.43 4.55 29.82
N GLY A 281 -8.94 3.63 30.66
CA GLY A 281 -7.85 2.70 30.38
C GLY A 281 -6.46 3.30 30.58
N GLN A 282 -6.35 4.60 30.85
CA GLN A 282 -5.06 5.29 30.94
C GLN A 282 -4.28 4.93 32.21
N GLN A 283 -4.97 4.54 33.28
CA GLN A 283 -4.34 4.17 34.54
C GLN A 283 -4.61 2.69 34.86
N VAL A 284 -3.61 2.06 35.47
CA VAL A 284 -3.72 0.72 36.03
C VAL A 284 -3.29 0.75 37.48
N ALA A 285 -4.04 0.09 38.35
CA ALA A 285 -3.69 -0.12 39.74
C ALA A 285 -3.55 -1.61 40.00
N ALA A 286 -2.56 -1.99 40.81
CA ALA A 286 -2.31 -3.38 41.15
C ALA A 286 -2.03 -3.54 42.65
N ILE A 287 -2.56 -4.61 43.24
CA ILE A 287 -2.17 -5.08 44.56
C ILE A 287 -1.06 -6.11 44.38
N LEU A 288 0.10 -5.83 44.96
CA LEU A 288 1.24 -6.74 44.98
C LEU A 288 1.14 -7.75 46.12
N ASP A 289 1.90 -8.85 46.05
CA ASP A 289 1.94 -9.89 47.09
C ASP A 289 2.32 -9.39 48.48
N ASN A 290 3.11 -8.32 48.58
CA ASN A 290 3.50 -7.67 49.82
C ASN A 290 2.36 -6.80 50.42
N GLY A 291 1.23 -6.65 49.73
CA GLY A 291 0.10 -5.80 50.12
C GLY A 291 0.22 -4.34 49.70
N GLU A 292 1.27 -3.97 48.98
CA GLU A 292 1.44 -2.63 48.40
C GLU A 292 0.50 -2.45 47.21
N VAL A 293 -0.08 -1.25 47.12
CA VAL A 293 -0.87 -0.80 45.97
C VAL A 293 -0.02 0.18 45.20
N GLU A 294 0.27 -0.16 43.95
CA GLU A 294 0.99 0.69 43.02
C GLU A 294 0.02 1.08 41.88
N VAL A 295 0.13 2.33 41.42
CA VAL A 295 -0.68 2.90 40.35
C VAL A 295 0.24 3.47 39.29
N TRP A 296 0.01 3.11 38.03
CA TRP A 296 0.83 3.51 36.90
C TRP A 296 0.01 4.14 35.79
N ASP A 297 0.66 5.03 35.06
CA ASP A 297 0.19 5.46 33.75
C ASP A 297 0.57 4.42 32.69
N THR A 298 -0.42 3.98 31.93
CA THR A 298 -0.29 2.89 30.95
C THR A 298 0.36 3.32 29.63
N LEU A 299 0.58 4.63 29.41
CA LEU A 299 1.12 5.24 28.19
C LEU A 299 2.48 5.91 28.38
N SER A 300 2.84 6.34 29.59
CA SER A 300 4.19 6.79 29.96
C SER A 300 4.99 5.69 30.66
N GLY A 301 4.33 4.75 31.33
CA GLY A 301 4.97 3.74 32.17
C GLY A 301 5.45 4.30 33.51
N GLU A 302 5.17 5.56 33.80
CA GLU A 302 5.54 6.19 35.06
C GLU A 302 4.63 5.69 36.18
N MET A 303 5.24 5.38 37.32
CA MET A 303 4.52 5.12 38.56
C MET A 303 3.99 6.44 39.10
N LEU A 304 2.66 6.57 39.17
CA LEU A 304 1.97 7.76 39.67
C LEU A 304 1.99 7.79 41.20
N SER A 305 1.69 6.65 41.83
CA SER A 305 1.70 6.52 43.29
C SER A 305 1.95 5.09 43.73
N GLY A 306 2.49 4.94 44.94
CA GLY A 306 2.71 3.67 45.61
C GLY A 306 2.48 3.84 47.11
N PHE A 307 1.60 3.03 47.69
CA PHE A 307 1.27 3.10 49.10
C PHE A 307 0.86 1.74 49.66
N THR A 308 1.00 1.55 50.97
CA THR A 308 0.71 0.26 51.63
C THR A 308 -0.54 0.36 52.49
N PRO A 309 -1.73 0.05 51.95
CA PRO A 309 -2.94 0.01 52.75
C PRO A 309 -2.98 -1.26 53.66
N PRO A 310 -3.71 -1.22 54.78
CA PRO A 310 -4.08 -2.41 55.53
C PRO A 310 -4.81 -3.43 54.65
N ALA A 311 -4.69 -4.73 54.96
CA ALA A 311 -5.12 -5.87 54.15
C ALA A 311 -6.31 -5.61 53.18
N CYS A 312 -6.00 -5.50 51.89
CA CYS A 312 -6.98 -5.36 50.81
C CYS A 312 -7.09 -6.65 50.01
N ARG A 313 -8.31 -6.93 49.52
CA ARG A 313 -8.63 -8.11 48.70
C ARG A 313 -9.06 -7.76 47.28
N LYS A 314 -9.71 -6.61 47.08
CA LYS A 314 -10.22 -6.15 45.79
C LYS A 314 -9.96 -4.66 45.62
N LEU A 315 -9.74 -4.22 44.39
CA LEU A 315 -9.57 -2.80 44.03
C LEU A 315 -10.47 -2.41 42.86
N MET A 316 -10.92 -1.16 42.84
CA MET A 316 -11.81 -0.63 41.81
C MET A 316 -11.55 0.85 41.59
N PHE A 317 -11.46 1.29 40.33
CA PHE A 317 -11.48 2.72 40.01
C PHE A 317 -12.90 3.26 40.04
N SER A 318 -13.07 4.50 40.49
CA SER A 318 -14.30 5.23 40.26
C SER A 318 -14.39 5.66 38.78
N PRO A 319 -15.51 5.41 38.08
CA PRO A 319 -15.66 5.80 36.68
C PRO A 319 -15.74 7.30 36.41
N SER A 320 -16.23 8.08 37.37
CA SER A 320 -16.51 9.52 37.24
C SER A 320 -15.60 10.42 38.08
N HIS A 321 -14.99 9.85 39.12
CA HIS A 321 -14.13 10.57 40.05
C HIS A 321 -12.72 9.98 40.02
N ASP A 322 -11.71 10.80 40.28
CA ASP A 322 -10.31 10.36 40.34
C ASP A 322 -10.00 9.66 41.68
N HIS A 323 -10.79 8.63 42.00
CA HIS A 323 -10.73 7.91 43.26
C HIS A 323 -10.49 6.42 43.03
N LEU A 324 -9.69 5.82 43.92
CA LEU A 324 -9.47 4.38 43.99
C LEU A 324 -10.16 3.82 45.23
N ILE A 325 -11.05 2.85 45.01
CA ILE A 325 -11.79 2.18 46.07
C ILE A 325 -11.10 0.87 46.39
N LEU A 326 -10.70 0.71 47.65
CA LEU A 326 -10.01 -0.46 48.17
C LEU A 326 -10.95 -1.21 49.12
N LEU A 327 -11.16 -2.49 48.84
CA LEU A 327 -12.01 -3.36 49.64
C LEU A 327 -11.12 -4.31 50.47
N GLY A 328 -11.14 -4.12 51.78
CA GLY A 328 -10.47 -4.96 52.77
C GLY A 328 -11.45 -5.37 53.87
N ASP A 329 -11.01 -5.31 55.12
CA ASP A 329 -11.91 -5.44 56.27
C ASP A 329 -12.88 -4.24 56.39
N SER A 330 -12.44 -3.07 55.92
CA SER A 330 -13.26 -1.88 55.65
C SER A 330 -13.13 -1.46 54.17
N ILE A 331 -14.00 -0.57 53.72
CA ILE A 331 -13.97 -0.01 52.36
C ILE A 331 -13.40 1.39 52.43
N ARG A 332 -12.27 1.60 51.76
CA ARG A 332 -11.56 2.88 51.74
C ARG A 332 -11.59 3.51 50.38
N VAL A 333 -11.80 4.82 50.36
CA VAL A 333 -11.70 5.65 49.17
C VAL A 333 -10.41 6.44 49.28
N MET A 334 -9.54 6.24 48.32
CA MET A 334 -8.22 6.86 48.22
C MET A 334 -8.20 7.83 47.05
N ASP A 335 -7.51 8.95 47.22
CA ASP A 335 -7.03 9.72 46.09
C ASP A 335 -5.80 9.01 45.52
N TYR A 336 -5.87 8.53 44.28
CA TYR A 336 -4.80 7.71 43.72
C TYR A 336 -3.60 8.52 43.21
N HIS A 337 -3.69 9.86 43.15
CA HIS A 337 -2.56 10.71 42.78
C HIS A 337 -1.67 11.00 43.99
N SER A 338 -2.28 11.36 45.12
CA SER A 338 -1.59 11.68 46.36
C SER A 338 -1.35 10.46 47.25
N GLY A 339 -2.14 9.39 47.08
CA GLY A 339 -2.14 8.24 47.98
C GLY A 339 -2.79 8.52 49.34
N GLU A 340 -3.46 9.67 49.49
CA GLU A 340 -4.16 10.02 50.73
C GLU A 340 -5.52 9.33 50.82
N GLN A 341 -5.88 8.90 52.04
CA GLN A 341 -7.18 8.34 52.32
C GLN A 341 -8.20 9.48 52.48
N LEU A 342 -9.22 9.49 51.62
CA LEU A 342 -10.29 10.49 51.64
C LEU A 342 -11.39 10.09 52.61
N VAL A 343 -11.88 8.85 52.49
CA VAL A 343 -13.04 8.34 53.25
C VAL A 343 -12.82 6.87 53.65
N ASP A 344 -13.24 6.52 54.87
CA ASP A 344 -13.39 5.13 55.32
C ASP A 344 -14.88 4.89 55.59
N LEU A 345 -15.51 4.00 54.82
CA LEU A 345 -16.95 3.75 54.90
C LEU A 345 -17.33 2.75 56.02
N ASP A 346 -16.34 2.22 56.75
CA ASP A 346 -16.37 1.16 57.77
C ASP A 346 -17.67 0.29 57.83
N PRO A 347 -18.02 -0.44 56.76
CA PRO A 347 -19.12 -1.39 56.80
C PRO A 347 -18.57 -2.70 57.37
N ALA A 348 -18.95 -3.02 58.61
CA ALA A 348 -18.48 -4.19 59.36
C ALA A 348 -18.39 -5.46 58.48
N ASP A 349 -17.15 -5.89 58.23
CA ASP A 349 -16.80 -7.16 57.58
C ASP A 349 -17.44 -7.31 56.18
N SER A 350 -17.03 -6.44 55.27
CA SER A 350 -17.52 -6.38 53.89
C SER A 350 -17.09 -7.61 53.06
N ILE A 351 -18.04 -8.15 52.29
CA ILE A 351 -17.84 -9.32 51.41
C ILE A 351 -17.44 -8.88 50.00
N ASP A 352 -18.20 -7.94 49.42
CA ASP A 352 -18.00 -7.48 48.05
C ASP A 352 -18.56 -6.06 47.87
N ALA A 353 -18.15 -5.38 46.81
CA ALA A 353 -18.67 -4.08 46.42
C ALA A 353 -18.70 -3.91 44.89
N ALA A 354 -19.61 -3.07 44.42
CA ALA A 354 -19.78 -2.71 43.02
C ALA A 354 -20.14 -1.23 42.88
N ILE A 355 -19.55 -0.55 41.91
CA ILE A 355 -19.85 0.84 41.56
C ILE A 355 -20.69 0.89 40.28
N SER A 356 -21.59 1.86 40.16
CA SER A 356 -22.37 2.08 38.94
C SER A 356 -21.47 2.62 37.82
N ASP A 357 -21.84 2.35 36.57
CA ASP A 357 -21.04 2.75 35.39
C ASP A 357 -20.96 4.27 35.18
N ASP A 358 -21.93 5.03 35.68
CA ASP A 358 -21.88 6.50 35.78
C ASP A 358 -20.98 7.00 36.92
N GLY A 359 -20.52 6.09 37.78
CA GLY A 359 -19.72 6.35 38.96
C GLY A 359 -20.41 7.13 40.06
N GLY A 360 -21.73 7.32 40.01
CA GLY A 360 -22.51 8.11 40.98
C GLY A 360 -22.90 7.34 42.26
N PHE A 361 -22.87 6.01 42.21
CA PHE A 361 -23.33 5.18 43.33
C PHE A 361 -22.43 3.97 43.57
N LEU A 362 -22.16 3.70 44.85
CA LEU A 362 -21.46 2.50 45.30
C LEU A 362 -22.43 1.60 46.07
N VAL A 363 -22.43 0.30 45.79
CA VAL A 363 -23.10 -0.70 46.61
C VAL A 363 -22.08 -1.57 47.31
N THR A 364 -22.28 -1.77 48.60
CA THR A 364 -21.43 -2.59 49.46
C THR A 364 -22.25 -3.70 50.10
N LEU A 365 -21.71 -4.91 50.13
CA LEU A 365 -22.35 -6.08 50.72
C LEU A 365 -21.62 -6.48 52.02
N GLY A 366 -22.31 -6.46 53.16
CA GLY A 366 -21.74 -6.85 54.45
C GLY A 366 -22.05 -8.30 54.86
N LYS A 367 -21.24 -8.88 55.76
CA LYS A 367 -21.54 -10.17 56.42
C LYS A 367 -22.76 -10.13 57.35
N ASP A 368 -23.25 -8.93 57.67
CA ASP A 368 -24.50 -8.69 58.37
C ASP A 368 -25.76 -8.92 57.50
N ASN A 369 -25.58 -9.43 56.28
CA ASN A 369 -26.61 -9.64 55.25
C ASN A 369 -27.27 -8.33 54.80
N LEU A 370 -26.61 -7.18 55.01
CA LEU A 370 -27.10 -5.89 54.56
C LEU A 370 -26.31 -5.42 53.34
N SER A 371 -27.04 -5.03 52.30
CA SER A 371 -26.49 -4.30 51.17
C SER A 371 -26.75 -2.82 51.38
N ARG A 372 -25.71 -2.00 51.31
CA ARG A 372 -25.81 -0.54 51.51
C ARG A 372 -25.47 0.15 50.21
N LEU A 373 -26.29 1.13 49.85
CA LEU A 373 -26.10 2.02 48.72
C LEU A 373 -25.56 3.34 49.25
N TRP A 374 -24.48 3.83 48.64
CA TRP A 374 -23.79 5.05 48.99
C TRP A 374 -23.78 5.96 47.77
N ASP A 375 -23.94 7.25 48.01
CA ASP A 375 -23.73 8.30 47.02
C ASP A 375 -22.22 8.56 46.96
N THR A 376 -21.61 8.57 45.77
CA THR A 376 -20.17 8.77 45.62
C THR A 376 -19.74 10.23 45.70
N ASP A 377 -20.66 11.18 45.53
CA ASP A 377 -20.33 12.61 45.53
C ASP A 377 -20.02 13.08 46.95
N ASN A 378 -20.73 12.54 47.94
CA ASN A 378 -20.59 12.91 49.36
C ASN A 378 -20.31 11.73 50.29
N TRP A 379 -20.32 10.49 49.79
CA TRP A 379 -20.10 9.26 50.55
C TRP A 379 -21.14 8.99 51.66
N GLU A 380 -22.33 9.59 51.55
CA GLU A 380 -23.42 9.35 52.48
C GLU A 380 -24.26 8.13 52.08
N PRO A 381 -24.83 7.38 53.06
CA PRO A 381 -25.69 6.25 52.77
C PRO A 381 -27.04 6.72 52.21
N VAL A 382 -27.40 6.24 51.01
CA VAL A 382 -28.65 6.54 50.32
C VAL A 382 -29.76 5.56 50.73
N ALA A 383 -29.43 4.27 50.75
CA ALA A 383 -30.39 3.21 51.05
C ALA A 383 -29.72 1.98 51.66
N GLN A 384 -30.50 1.17 52.36
CA GLN A 384 -30.06 -0.09 52.92
C GLN A 384 -31.09 -1.19 52.65
N TYR A 385 -30.62 -2.31 52.13
CA TYR A 385 -31.42 -3.46 51.75
C TYR A 385 -31.03 -4.66 52.61
N ARG A 386 -32.02 -5.40 53.10
CA ARG A 386 -31.80 -6.61 53.90
C ARG A 386 -31.97 -7.86 53.04
N ASN A 387 -30.88 -8.59 52.85
CA ASN A 387 -30.89 -9.84 52.12
C ASN A 387 -31.48 -10.97 52.98
N GLN A 388 -32.12 -11.96 52.36
CA GLN A 388 -32.71 -13.09 53.09
C GLN A 388 -31.65 -14.09 53.56
N SER A 389 -30.50 -14.14 52.89
CA SER A 389 -29.34 -14.98 53.25
C SER A 389 -28.03 -14.20 53.17
N SER A 390 -26.95 -14.87 53.56
CA SER A 390 -25.59 -14.40 53.24
C SER A 390 -25.35 -14.50 51.73
N MET A 391 -25.15 -13.35 51.10
CA MET A 391 -24.84 -13.23 49.67
C MET A 391 -23.32 -13.18 49.48
N SER A 392 -22.84 -13.52 48.29
CA SER A 392 -21.40 -13.55 47.98
C SER A 392 -20.93 -12.46 47.02
N ALA A 393 -21.84 -11.89 46.21
CA ALA A 393 -21.49 -10.90 45.20
C ALA A 393 -22.64 -9.92 44.96
N VAL A 394 -22.30 -8.77 44.40
CA VAL A 394 -23.24 -7.68 44.14
C VAL A 394 -22.93 -6.97 42.82
N ALA A 395 -23.96 -6.44 42.17
CA ALA A 395 -23.86 -5.58 41.00
C ALA A 395 -24.95 -4.52 41.02
N ILE A 396 -24.68 -3.37 40.41
CA ILE A 396 -25.57 -2.21 40.39
C ILE A 396 -25.77 -1.75 38.94
N ALA A 397 -27.00 -1.41 38.60
CA ALA A 397 -27.34 -0.78 37.33
C ALA A 397 -27.05 0.72 37.40
N ARG A 398 -26.89 1.35 36.23
CA ARG A 398 -26.76 2.81 36.10
C ARG A 398 -27.88 3.56 36.86
N ASP A 399 -27.53 4.73 37.40
CA ASP A 399 -28.38 5.59 38.25
C ASP A 399 -28.92 4.87 39.51
N ALA A 400 -28.24 3.80 39.95
CA ALA A 400 -28.68 2.88 41.00
C ALA A 400 -30.07 2.27 40.78
N ARG A 401 -30.63 2.31 39.57
CA ARG A 401 -32.03 1.93 39.31
C ARG A 401 -32.38 0.54 39.86
N GLU A 402 -31.45 -0.39 39.72
CA GLU A 402 -31.54 -1.73 40.29
C GLU A 402 -30.20 -2.17 40.89
N VAL A 403 -30.29 -2.97 41.94
CA VAL A 403 -29.17 -3.63 42.60
C VAL A 403 -29.47 -5.12 42.66
N ILE A 404 -28.54 -5.95 42.20
CA ILE A 404 -28.65 -7.41 42.29
C ILE A 404 -27.59 -7.96 43.25
N THR A 405 -28.01 -8.81 44.17
CA THR A 405 -27.13 -9.56 45.07
C THR A 405 -27.36 -11.04 44.86
N TRP A 406 -26.31 -11.85 44.94
CA TRP A 406 -26.46 -13.29 44.72
C TRP A 406 -25.45 -14.14 45.49
N ASN A 407 -25.81 -15.41 45.67
CA ASN A 407 -24.92 -16.49 46.10
C ASN A 407 -25.06 -17.70 45.16
N ARG A 408 -24.63 -18.90 45.57
CA ARG A 408 -24.73 -20.10 44.73
C ARG A 408 -26.15 -20.68 44.62
N GLU A 409 -27.07 -20.26 45.48
CA GLU A 409 -28.40 -20.85 45.61
C GLU A 409 -29.53 -19.90 45.16
N GLN A 410 -29.36 -18.60 45.43
CA GLN A 410 -30.37 -17.59 45.15
C GLN A 410 -29.76 -16.24 44.72
N ALA A 411 -30.59 -15.42 44.06
CA ALA A 411 -30.30 -14.05 43.68
C ALA A 411 -31.50 -13.16 44.02
N GLU A 412 -31.23 -11.96 44.54
CA GLU A 412 -32.21 -10.97 44.97
C GLU A 412 -31.99 -9.67 44.20
N ILE A 413 -33.07 -9.02 43.74
CA ILE A 413 -33.02 -7.75 43.01
C ILE A 413 -33.79 -6.69 43.82
N PHE A 414 -33.16 -5.55 44.04
CA PHE A 414 -33.73 -4.37 44.71
C PHE A 414 -33.85 -3.22 43.71
N THR A 415 -34.94 -2.47 43.76
CA THR A 415 -35.04 -1.18 43.05
C THR A 415 -34.59 -0.05 43.96
N SER A 416 -33.86 0.95 43.44
CA SER A 416 -33.51 2.13 44.23
C SER A 416 -34.37 3.36 43.86
N PRO A 417 -34.90 4.11 44.85
CA PRO A 417 -35.03 3.79 46.28
C PRO A 417 -36.35 3.03 46.52
N GLY A 418 -36.31 1.74 46.87
CA GLY A 418 -37.52 0.94 47.02
C GLY A 418 -37.33 -0.46 47.61
N ASP A 419 -38.46 -1.17 47.74
CA ASP A 419 -38.56 -2.53 48.28
C ASP A 419 -38.01 -3.61 47.30
N PRO A 420 -37.66 -4.82 47.79
CA PRO A 420 -37.22 -5.93 46.95
C PRO A 420 -38.22 -6.28 45.85
N VAL A 421 -37.74 -6.45 44.62
CA VAL A 421 -38.57 -6.91 43.49
C VAL A 421 -38.62 -8.44 43.51
N SER A 422 -39.61 -8.99 44.20
CA SER A 422 -39.80 -10.44 44.27
C SER A 422 -40.48 -10.98 43.00
N ALA A 423 -39.76 -11.19 41.89
CA ALA A 423 -40.38 -11.85 40.73
C ALA A 423 -39.45 -12.51 39.70
N LEU A 424 -38.12 -12.30 39.71
CA LEU A 424 -37.27 -12.92 38.68
C LEU A 424 -36.80 -14.30 39.16
N LYS A 425 -37.33 -15.37 38.54
CA LYS A 425 -36.88 -16.74 38.81
C LYS A 425 -35.58 -16.99 38.05
N LEU A 426 -34.46 -16.62 38.66
CA LEU A 426 -33.12 -16.77 38.12
C LEU A 426 -32.61 -18.21 38.30
N ASP A 427 -31.98 -18.77 37.28
CA ASP A 427 -31.45 -20.15 37.34
C ASP A 427 -30.07 -20.19 38.00
N MET A 428 -30.01 -20.49 39.29
CA MET A 428 -28.76 -20.49 40.05
C MET A 428 -27.96 -21.80 39.95
N THR A 429 -28.39 -22.76 39.12
CA THR A 429 -27.81 -24.13 39.09
C THR A 429 -26.34 -24.15 38.67
N GLY A 430 -25.41 -24.19 39.63
CA GLY A 430 -23.97 -24.30 39.36
C GLY A 430 -23.17 -22.99 39.43
N GLY A 431 -23.74 -21.93 40.02
CA GLY A 431 -23.01 -20.69 40.31
C GLY A 431 -22.98 -19.72 39.13
N ALA A 432 -24.05 -18.95 38.99
CA ALA A 432 -24.19 -17.93 37.96
C ALA A 432 -23.50 -16.61 38.33
N ASN A 433 -23.02 -15.89 37.31
CA ASN A 433 -22.51 -14.53 37.40
C ASN A 433 -23.47 -13.57 36.71
N PHE A 434 -23.62 -12.39 37.31
CA PHE A 434 -24.50 -11.34 36.82
C PHE A 434 -23.72 -10.05 36.61
N ALA A 435 -24.03 -9.33 35.53
CA ALA A 435 -23.67 -7.92 35.41
C ALA A 435 -24.66 -7.17 34.52
N TYR A 436 -24.80 -5.87 34.80
CA TYR A 436 -25.61 -4.97 34.01
C TYR A 436 -24.83 -4.44 32.81
N SER A 437 -25.55 -4.05 31.75
CA SER A 437 -24.97 -3.23 30.68
C SER A 437 -24.67 -1.82 31.19
N PRO A 438 -23.72 -1.10 30.59
CA PRO A 438 -23.37 0.27 30.99
C PRO A 438 -24.53 1.27 31.03
N ASP A 439 -25.53 1.10 30.17
CA ASP A 439 -26.76 1.89 30.17
C ASP A 439 -27.82 1.42 31.20
N GLY A 440 -27.56 0.32 31.92
CA GLY A 440 -28.47 -0.30 32.88
C GLY A 440 -29.69 -0.98 32.25
N ARG A 441 -29.75 -1.11 30.93
CA ARG A 441 -30.91 -1.64 30.21
C ARG A 441 -30.99 -3.16 30.22
N TYR A 442 -29.84 -3.82 30.18
CA TYR A 442 -29.71 -5.26 30.11
C TYR A 442 -29.01 -5.81 31.34
N LEU A 443 -29.38 -7.01 31.75
CA LEU A 443 -28.72 -7.80 32.79
C LEU A 443 -28.37 -9.14 32.17
N TYR A 444 -27.09 -9.49 32.09
CA TYR A 444 -26.73 -10.84 31.68
C TYR A 444 -26.65 -11.76 32.89
N GLN A 445 -26.90 -13.03 32.63
CA GLN A 445 -26.63 -14.16 33.50
C GLN A 445 -25.80 -15.16 32.71
N VAL A 446 -24.59 -15.48 33.18
CA VAL A 446 -23.76 -16.54 32.62
C VAL A 446 -23.50 -17.56 33.69
N ASN A 447 -23.70 -18.83 33.35
CA ASN A 447 -23.48 -19.93 34.26
C ASN A 447 -22.40 -20.87 33.70
N PRO A 448 -21.16 -20.77 34.21
CA PRO A 448 -20.03 -21.54 33.70
C PRO A 448 -20.18 -23.06 33.84
N SER A 449 -21.00 -23.53 34.79
CA SER A 449 -21.12 -24.96 35.11
C SER A 449 -22.06 -25.71 34.16
N ASN A 450 -23.17 -25.09 33.77
CA ASN A 450 -24.14 -25.66 32.83
C ASN A 450 -23.99 -25.07 31.41
N TYR A 451 -23.07 -24.12 31.24
CA TYR A 451 -22.75 -23.42 30.01
C TYR A 451 -23.89 -22.60 29.40
N THR A 452 -24.84 -22.14 30.22
CA THR A 452 -25.96 -21.33 29.75
C THR A 452 -25.64 -19.84 29.87
N ALA A 453 -26.07 -19.06 28.88
CA ALA A 453 -26.10 -17.61 28.95
C ALA A 453 -27.53 -17.12 28.69
N THR A 454 -28.00 -16.20 29.53
CA THR A 454 -29.31 -15.56 29.40
C THR A 454 -29.15 -14.05 29.53
N LEU A 455 -29.78 -13.29 28.66
CA LEU A 455 -29.84 -11.83 28.72
C LEU A 455 -31.26 -11.39 29.06
N TYR A 456 -31.39 -10.58 30.10
CA TYR A 456 -32.65 -10.02 30.57
C TYR A 456 -32.73 -8.55 30.20
N ASP A 457 -33.87 -8.11 29.67
CA ASP A 457 -34.17 -6.68 29.58
C ASP A 457 -34.79 -6.20 30.91
N VAL A 458 -34.15 -5.20 31.50
CA VAL A 458 -34.44 -4.73 32.85
C VAL A 458 -35.84 -4.12 32.94
N ALA A 459 -36.29 -3.43 31.89
CA ALA A 459 -37.60 -2.76 31.88
C ALA A 459 -38.76 -3.73 31.63
N SER A 460 -38.62 -4.62 30.64
CA SER A 460 -39.67 -5.54 30.20
C SER A 460 -39.66 -6.90 30.91
N ARG A 461 -38.54 -7.23 31.58
CA ARG A 461 -38.25 -8.53 32.22
C ARG A 461 -38.32 -9.72 31.27
N GLN A 462 -38.22 -9.47 29.97
CA GLN A 462 -38.13 -10.53 28.97
C GLN A 462 -36.70 -11.07 28.88
N GLN A 463 -36.57 -12.34 28.51
CA GLN A 463 -35.28 -13.04 28.44
C GLN A 463 -34.95 -13.49 27.02
N ILE A 464 -33.68 -13.41 26.67
CA ILE A 464 -33.06 -14.01 25.49
C ILE A 464 -32.13 -15.11 26.01
N ILE A 465 -32.41 -16.35 25.66
CA ILE A 465 -31.57 -17.51 26.01
C ILE A 465 -30.69 -17.81 24.80
N PHE A 466 -29.39 -17.90 25.03
CA PHE A 466 -28.44 -18.33 24.01
C PHE A 466 -28.32 -19.86 24.06
N GLU A 467 -28.49 -20.52 22.91
CA GLU A 467 -28.56 -21.98 22.82
C GLU A 467 -27.19 -22.66 22.87
N GLU A 468 -26.12 -21.88 22.69
CA GLU A 468 -24.75 -22.40 22.61
C GLU A 468 -24.08 -22.41 24.00
N ARG A 469 -22.99 -23.18 24.13
CA ARG A 469 -22.30 -23.33 25.41
C ARG A 469 -21.44 -22.09 25.66
N HIS A 470 -21.66 -21.41 26.76
CA HIS A 470 -20.94 -20.18 27.11
C HIS A 470 -20.48 -20.18 28.56
N TRP A 471 -19.33 -19.58 28.84
CA TRP A 471 -18.81 -19.49 30.20
C TRP A 471 -18.23 -18.13 30.56
N ASN A 472 -18.13 -17.22 29.59
CA ASN A 472 -17.73 -15.83 29.79
C ASN A 472 -18.52 -14.91 28.84
N ALA A 473 -18.78 -13.67 29.27
CA ALA A 473 -19.54 -12.67 28.53
C ALA A 473 -19.09 -11.26 28.86
N GLY A 474 -19.35 -10.32 27.94
CA GLY A 474 -19.09 -8.91 28.15
C GLY A 474 -19.95 -8.02 27.27
N PHE A 475 -20.25 -6.81 27.75
CA PHE A 475 -20.88 -5.75 26.97
C PHE A 475 -19.83 -4.82 26.36
N SER A 476 -20.18 -4.17 25.25
CA SER A 476 -19.47 -2.96 24.82
C SER A 476 -19.80 -1.79 25.73
N GLY A 477 -18.89 -0.81 25.83
CA GLY A 477 -19.07 0.38 26.67
C GLY A 477 -20.29 1.23 26.29
N ASN A 478 -20.68 1.23 25.03
CA ASN A 478 -21.90 1.89 24.53
C ASN A 478 -23.17 1.04 24.68
N SER A 479 -23.09 -0.16 25.25
CA SER A 479 -24.21 -1.11 25.46
C SER A 479 -24.92 -1.61 24.18
N GLU A 480 -24.38 -1.36 22.99
CA GLU A 480 -24.98 -1.79 21.72
C GLU A 480 -24.60 -3.23 21.34
N TYR A 481 -23.50 -3.75 21.87
CA TYR A 481 -22.97 -5.07 21.52
C TYR A 481 -22.78 -5.93 22.76
N PHE A 482 -22.96 -7.24 22.56
CA PHE A 482 -22.77 -8.26 23.58
C PHE A 482 -21.91 -9.39 23.02
N ALA A 483 -20.85 -9.75 23.73
CA ALA A 483 -19.95 -10.82 23.35
C ALA A 483 -20.12 -12.02 24.28
N LEU A 484 -20.06 -13.22 23.70
CA LEU A 484 -20.08 -14.49 24.40
C LEU A 484 -18.87 -15.33 24.02
N ALA A 485 -18.18 -15.88 25.02
CA ALA A 485 -17.10 -16.84 24.83
C ALA A 485 -17.61 -18.26 25.06
N SER A 486 -17.29 -19.15 24.12
CA SER A 486 -17.62 -20.57 24.20
C SER A 486 -16.37 -21.40 24.55
N PRO A 487 -16.54 -22.49 25.31
CA PRO A 487 -15.46 -23.45 25.56
C PRO A 487 -15.08 -24.23 24.28
N GLU A 488 -15.91 -24.22 23.24
CA GLU A 488 -15.73 -24.90 21.93
C GLU A 488 -14.88 -24.08 20.94
N TRP A 489 -13.99 -23.23 21.48
CA TRP A 489 -12.95 -22.48 20.75
C TRP A 489 -13.47 -21.31 19.92
N ASP A 490 -14.71 -20.85 20.15
CA ASP A 490 -15.30 -19.72 19.45
C ASP A 490 -15.81 -18.61 20.37
N ALA A 491 -15.79 -17.38 19.86
CA ALA A 491 -16.44 -16.23 20.50
C ALA A 491 -17.34 -15.52 19.49
N GLN A 492 -18.43 -14.96 20.00
CA GLN A 492 -19.51 -14.44 19.17
C GLN A 492 -19.91 -13.06 19.64
N VAL A 493 -20.14 -12.17 18.67
CA VAL A 493 -20.64 -10.82 18.92
C VAL A 493 -22.08 -10.73 18.43
N TYR A 494 -22.93 -10.20 19.30
CA TYR A 494 -24.33 -9.95 19.03
C TYR A 494 -24.59 -8.45 19.05
N TYR A 495 -25.30 -7.95 18.04
CA TYR A 495 -25.87 -6.61 18.08
C TYR A 495 -27.18 -6.63 18.88
N LEU A 496 -27.28 -5.75 19.87
CA LEU A 496 -28.46 -5.58 20.70
C LEU A 496 -29.36 -4.50 20.10
N PRO A 497 -30.62 -4.83 19.74
CA PRO A 497 -31.51 -3.84 19.15
C PRO A 497 -31.89 -2.75 20.16
N SER A 498 -31.90 -1.49 19.70
CA SER A 498 -32.37 -0.35 20.50
C SER A 498 -33.87 -0.39 20.79
N THR A 499 -34.64 -1.18 20.03
CA THR A 499 -36.10 -1.35 20.20
C THR A 499 -36.48 -2.83 20.10
N TRP A 500 -37.22 -3.33 21.10
CA TRP A 500 -37.84 -4.65 21.05
C TRP A 500 -39.03 -4.57 20.08
N TRP A 501 -38.87 -5.04 18.84
CA TRP A 501 -40.00 -5.08 17.91
C TRP A 501 -41.00 -6.16 18.33
N VAL A 502 -42.17 -5.74 18.79
CA VAL A 502 -43.38 -6.56 18.70
C VAL A 502 -43.87 -6.45 17.25
N GLY A 503 -43.43 -7.38 16.40
CA GLY A 503 -43.94 -7.50 15.04
C GLY A 503 -45.38 -8.04 15.05
N HIS A 504 -46.32 -7.26 14.52
CA HIS A 504 -47.63 -7.77 14.13
C HIS A 504 -47.58 -8.13 12.64
N TYR A 505 -48.03 -9.34 12.28
CA TYR A 505 -48.42 -9.61 10.90
C TYR A 505 -49.89 -9.99 10.83
N TRP A 506 -50.52 -9.63 9.73
CA TRP A 506 -51.91 -9.97 9.41
C TRP A 506 -51.90 -11.20 8.52
N GLU A 507 -52.47 -12.29 9.01
CA GLU A 507 -52.73 -13.46 8.19
C GLU A 507 -54.15 -13.33 7.64
N PHE A 508 -54.31 -13.31 6.32
CA PHE A 508 -55.61 -13.41 5.68
C PHE A 508 -55.95 -14.89 5.54
N THR A 509 -56.98 -15.35 6.24
CA THR A 509 -57.58 -16.65 5.94
C THR A 509 -58.24 -16.60 4.54
N PRO A 510 -58.56 -17.74 3.91
CA PRO A 510 -59.28 -17.78 2.64
C PRO A 510 -60.64 -17.05 2.64
N GLN A 511 -61.13 -16.66 3.82
CA GLN A 511 -62.38 -15.93 4.05
C GLN A 511 -62.17 -14.44 4.40
N ALA A 512 -60.96 -13.89 4.16
CA ALA A 512 -60.64 -12.46 4.25
C ALA A 512 -60.97 -11.77 5.59
N THR A 513 -60.86 -12.46 6.72
CA THR A 513 -60.90 -11.83 8.05
C THR A 513 -59.50 -11.68 8.63
N PRO A 514 -59.06 -10.46 8.98
CA PRO A 514 -57.74 -10.24 9.57
C PRO A 514 -57.77 -10.61 11.07
N ILE A 515 -57.05 -11.68 11.44
CA ILE A 515 -56.91 -12.09 12.85
C ILE A 515 -55.58 -11.57 13.39
N ARG A 516 -55.62 -10.73 14.42
CA ARG A 516 -54.42 -10.23 15.12
C ARG A 516 -53.87 -11.32 16.04
N LYS A 517 -52.78 -11.99 15.65
CA LYS A 517 -52.04 -12.90 16.54
C LYS A 517 -50.82 -12.20 17.13
N HIS A 518 -50.56 -12.41 18.42
CA HIS A 518 -49.33 -12.04 19.10
C HIS A 518 -48.28 -13.13 18.87
N LEU A 519 -47.11 -12.78 18.36
CA LEU A 519 -45.95 -13.66 18.41
C LEU A 519 -45.51 -13.84 19.87
N ARG A 520 -45.69 -15.04 20.43
CA ARG A 520 -44.78 -15.56 21.47
C ARG A 520 -43.69 -16.32 20.72
N GLY A 521 -42.61 -15.65 20.35
CA GLY A 521 -41.53 -16.28 19.58
C GLY A 521 -40.31 -15.38 19.44
N ARG A 522 -39.22 -15.77 20.13
CA ARG A 522 -37.82 -15.33 20.07
C ARG A 522 -37.57 -13.88 19.65
N ALA A 523 -37.30 -13.03 20.64
CA ALA A 523 -36.52 -11.81 20.43
C ALA A 523 -35.14 -12.22 19.88
N SER A 524 -34.88 -11.98 18.60
CA SER A 524 -33.63 -12.37 17.95
C SER A 524 -32.60 -11.23 18.07
N SER A 525 -31.59 -11.42 18.91
CA SER A 525 -30.31 -10.70 18.73
C SER A 525 -29.69 -11.13 17.40
N ARG A 526 -29.07 -10.19 16.67
CA ARG A 526 -28.40 -10.51 15.40
C ARG A 526 -26.95 -10.88 15.70
N ARG A 527 -26.56 -12.10 15.34
CA ARG A 527 -25.15 -12.53 15.35
C ARG A 527 -24.39 -11.77 14.26
N GLU A 528 -23.45 -10.93 14.67
CA GLU A 528 -22.62 -10.10 13.78
C GLU A 528 -21.43 -10.90 13.27
N SER A 529 -20.67 -11.53 14.17
CA SER A 529 -19.46 -12.29 13.81
C SER A 529 -19.19 -13.47 14.71
N VAL A 530 -18.32 -14.36 14.22
CA VAL A 530 -17.81 -15.54 14.91
C VAL A 530 -16.32 -15.57 14.72
N VAL A 531 -15.59 -15.55 15.82
CA VAL A 531 -14.14 -15.68 15.82
C VAL A 531 -13.76 -17.03 16.40
N ARG A 532 -12.67 -17.62 15.91
CA ARG A 532 -12.22 -18.96 16.31
C ARG A 532 -10.77 -18.96 16.71
N HIS A 533 -10.49 -19.70 17.78
CA HIS A 533 -9.17 -20.05 18.27
C HIS A 533 -8.89 -21.54 18.05
N ASN A 534 -7.65 -21.95 18.33
CA ASN A 534 -7.24 -23.36 18.26
C ASN A 534 -7.43 -24.10 19.60
N ASN A 535 -7.93 -23.41 20.61
CA ASN A 535 -8.23 -23.95 21.93
C ASN A 535 -9.28 -23.06 22.64
N SER A 536 -9.69 -23.44 23.86
CA SER A 536 -10.75 -22.75 24.59
C SER A 536 -10.40 -21.29 24.90
N ILE A 537 -11.34 -20.40 24.64
CA ILE A 537 -11.24 -18.97 24.93
C ILE A 537 -11.51 -18.75 26.41
N ASN A 538 -10.57 -18.13 27.12
CA ASN A 538 -10.63 -17.83 28.55
C ASN A 538 -11.43 -16.56 28.85
N SER A 539 -11.24 -15.50 28.05
CA SER A 539 -11.90 -14.21 28.26
C SER A 539 -12.25 -13.53 26.95
N VAL A 540 -13.34 -12.76 26.98
CA VAL A 540 -13.78 -11.86 25.91
C VAL A 540 -13.97 -10.46 26.46
N THR A 541 -13.47 -9.45 25.76
CA THR A 541 -13.68 -8.03 26.08
C THR A 541 -14.07 -7.30 24.82
N LEU A 542 -15.12 -6.48 24.85
CA LEU A 542 -15.47 -5.59 23.74
C LEU A 542 -14.88 -4.18 23.95
N SER A 543 -14.56 -3.51 22.86
CA SER A 543 -14.19 -2.09 22.90
C SER A 543 -15.40 -1.21 23.24
N HIS A 544 -15.16 0.07 23.56
CA HIS A 544 -16.21 0.98 24.01
C HIS A 544 -17.32 1.17 22.96
N SER A 545 -16.95 1.33 21.69
CA SER A 545 -17.86 1.41 20.53
C SER A 545 -18.35 0.04 20.05
N GLY A 546 -17.76 -1.06 20.54
CA GLY A 546 -17.98 -2.41 20.04
C GLY A 546 -17.27 -2.72 18.71
N ARG A 547 -16.44 -1.81 18.18
CA ARG A 547 -15.66 -2.00 16.95
C ARG A 547 -14.70 -3.19 17.04
N TYR A 548 -14.10 -3.42 18.21
CA TYR A 548 -13.14 -4.49 18.42
C TYR A 548 -13.59 -5.48 19.50
N LEU A 549 -13.23 -6.74 19.31
CA LEU A 549 -13.35 -7.84 20.27
C LEU A 549 -11.95 -8.33 20.60
N ALA A 550 -11.59 -8.35 21.87
CA ALA A 550 -10.36 -8.96 22.36
C ALA A 550 -10.67 -10.34 22.95
N THR A 551 -9.86 -11.33 22.62
CA THR A 551 -9.98 -12.71 23.12
C THR A 551 -8.64 -13.19 23.66
N THR A 552 -8.65 -13.84 24.83
CA THR A 552 -7.51 -14.59 25.36
C THR A 552 -7.84 -16.08 25.31
N SER A 553 -6.92 -16.92 24.87
CA SER A 553 -7.18 -18.33 24.60
C SER A 553 -6.06 -19.22 25.12
N ARG A 554 -6.40 -20.49 25.39
CA ARG A 554 -5.43 -21.55 25.76
C ARG A 554 -4.59 -22.05 24.58
N ASP A 555 -4.70 -21.43 23.41
CA ASP A 555 -3.83 -21.69 22.26
C ASP A 555 -2.54 -20.86 22.30
N GLU A 556 -2.21 -20.32 23.49
CA GLU A 556 -1.04 -19.47 23.72
C GLU A 556 -1.10 -18.16 22.92
N THR A 557 -2.31 -17.74 22.51
CA THR A 557 -2.53 -16.48 21.80
C THR A 557 -3.63 -15.63 22.43
N ALA A 558 -3.36 -14.33 22.45
CA ALA A 558 -4.38 -13.30 22.58
C ALA A 558 -4.58 -12.64 21.22
N ARG A 559 -5.84 -12.41 20.84
CA ARG A 559 -6.19 -11.84 19.54
C ARG A 559 -7.17 -10.70 19.68
N VAL A 560 -7.02 -9.69 18.83
CA VAL A 560 -8.00 -8.62 18.68
C VAL A 560 -8.65 -8.77 17.32
N TRP A 561 -9.97 -8.67 17.27
CA TRP A 561 -10.79 -8.89 16.08
C TRP A 561 -11.65 -7.67 15.81
N GLU A 562 -11.87 -7.37 14.53
CA GLU A 562 -12.88 -6.42 14.09
C GLU A 562 -14.27 -7.07 14.22
N SER A 563 -15.11 -6.55 15.11
CA SER A 563 -16.37 -7.18 15.52
C SER A 563 -17.39 -7.34 14.40
N ALA A 564 -17.41 -6.42 13.42
CA ALA A 564 -18.38 -6.48 12.31
C ALA A 564 -18.11 -7.64 11.33
N ARG A 565 -16.87 -8.15 11.29
CA ARG A 565 -16.42 -9.09 10.24
C ARG A 565 -15.69 -10.31 10.77
N GLY A 566 -15.28 -10.31 12.04
CA GLY A 566 -14.45 -11.34 12.64
C GLY A 566 -13.04 -11.38 12.04
N ARG A 567 -12.53 -10.26 11.52
CA ARG A 567 -11.17 -10.18 10.98
C ARG A 567 -10.17 -9.94 12.11
N GLU A 568 -9.12 -10.74 12.19
CA GLU A 568 -8.06 -10.59 13.19
C GLU A 568 -7.19 -9.36 12.89
N VAL A 569 -7.18 -8.38 13.78
CA VAL A 569 -6.49 -7.07 13.67
C VAL A 569 -5.18 -7.03 14.45
N MET A 570 -4.96 -7.99 15.34
CA MET A 570 -3.74 -8.07 16.15
C MET A 570 -3.61 -9.48 16.72
N ARG A 571 -2.37 -10.00 16.74
CA ARG A 571 -2.04 -11.25 17.43
C ARG A 571 -0.92 -11.01 18.43
N LEU A 572 -1.17 -11.38 19.67
CA LEU A 572 -0.19 -11.39 20.77
C LEU A 572 0.15 -12.85 21.09
N LEU A 573 1.45 -13.18 21.10
CA LEU A 573 1.96 -14.53 21.37
C LEU A 573 2.42 -14.63 22.84
N GLU A 574 1.94 -15.63 23.57
CA GLU A 574 2.36 -15.84 24.98
C GLU A 574 3.85 -16.19 25.09
N ALA A 575 4.44 -16.81 24.06
CA ALA A 575 5.89 -17.10 24.01
C ALA A 575 6.76 -15.83 24.07
N GLU A 576 6.25 -14.70 23.56
CA GLU A 576 6.99 -13.43 23.55
C GLU A 576 6.61 -12.52 24.73
N GLN A 577 5.35 -12.56 25.17
CA GLN A 577 4.80 -11.62 26.16
C GLN A 577 4.58 -12.24 27.55
N GLY A 578 4.74 -13.56 27.69
CA GLY A 578 4.27 -14.32 28.84
C GLY A 578 2.75 -14.57 28.78
N ARG A 579 2.23 -15.34 29.73
CA ARG A 579 0.81 -15.70 29.78
C ARG A 579 -0.07 -14.46 29.96
N LEU A 580 -1.06 -14.28 29.08
CA LEU A 580 -1.96 -13.12 29.08
C LEU A 580 -3.30 -13.49 29.72
N SER A 581 -3.64 -12.83 30.83
CA SER A 581 -4.84 -13.18 31.61
C SER A 581 -6.11 -12.51 31.08
N ARG A 582 -6.13 -11.17 31.06
CA ARG A 582 -7.23 -10.33 30.56
C ARG A 582 -6.70 -9.15 29.76
N LEU A 583 -7.50 -8.73 28.77
CA LEU A 583 -7.25 -7.58 27.91
C LEU A 583 -8.26 -6.48 28.22
N HIS A 584 -7.78 -5.24 28.27
CA HIS A 584 -8.59 -4.04 28.53
C HIS A 584 -8.37 -3.00 27.44
N PHE A 585 -9.47 -2.57 26.82
CA PHE A 585 -9.45 -1.49 25.83
C PHE A 585 -9.44 -0.13 26.53
N HIS A 586 -8.60 0.79 26.04
CA HIS A 586 -8.74 2.20 26.36
C HIS A 586 -9.99 2.78 25.70
N ARG A 587 -10.57 3.83 26.29
CA ARG A 587 -11.76 4.51 25.72
C ARG A 587 -11.53 5.09 24.33
N ASN A 588 -10.28 5.45 24.02
CA ASN A 588 -9.90 5.94 22.69
C ASN A 588 -9.81 4.82 21.63
N GLU A 589 -9.94 3.56 22.03
CA GLU A 589 -9.82 2.36 21.18
C GLU A 589 -8.51 2.23 20.40
N ARG A 590 -7.49 3.01 20.78
CA ARG A 590 -6.17 3.01 20.16
C ARG A 590 -5.22 2.04 20.86
N TYR A 591 -5.38 1.86 22.16
CA TYR A 591 -4.49 1.03 22.98
C TYR A 591 -5.24 -0.07 23.70
N ILE A 592 -4.56 -1.20 23.85
CA ILE A 592 -4.99 -2.35 24.65
C ILE A 592 -3.91 -2.64 25.68
N SER A 593 -4.33 -2.82 26.92
CA SER A 593 -3.43 -3.19 28.01
C SER A 593 -3.79 -4.58 28.51
N ALA A 594 -2.77 -5.34 28.92
CA ALA A 594 -2.94 -6.63 29.55
C ALA A 594 -1.95 -6.80 30.69
N MET A 595 -2.36 -7.62 31.65
CA MET A 595 -1.45 -8.14 32.67
C MET A 595 -0.68 -9.34 32.12
N THR A 596 0.64 -9.30 32.27
CA THR A 596 1.58 -10.38 31.94
C THR A 596 2.06 -11.07 33.23
N GLU A 597 2.85 -12.13 33.12
CA GLU A 597 3.43 -12.77 34.32
C GLU A 597 4.42 -11.86 35.08
N ARG A 598 5.03 -10.87 34.41
CA ARG A 598 6.08 -10.01 34.97
C ARG A 598 5.60 -8.60 35.32
N GLY A 599 4.39 -8.24 34.92
CA GLY A 599 3.82 -6.93 35.18
C GLY A 599 2.72 -6.58 34.19
N PHE A 600 2.87 -5.45 33.51
CA PHE A 600 1.86 -4.91 32.59
C PHE A 600 2.49 -4.49 31.28
N SER A 601 1.78 -4.77 30.20
CA SER A 601 2.18 -4.28 28.88
C SER A 601 1.00 -3.61 28.20
N THR A 602 1.31 -2.55 27.45
CA THR A 602 0.35 -1.84 26.61
C THR A 602 0.80 -1.93 25.17
N TRP A 603 -0.14 -2.26 24.28
CA TRP A 603 0.08 -2.32 22.86
C TRP A 603 -0.86 -1.36 22.13
N GLU A 604 -0.39 -0.88 20.98
CA GLU A 604 -1.21 -0.11 20.07
C GLU A 604 -2.05 -1.06 19.19
N ILE A 605 -3.38 -0.96 19.27
CA ILE A 605 -4.35 -1.78 18.51
C ILE A 605 -4.44 -1.33 17.06
N THR A 606 -3.92 -0.15 16.72
CA THR A 606 -3.99 0.37 15.36
C THR A 606 -3.15 -0.50 14.42
N GLY A 607 -3.77 -1.58 13.94
CA GLY A 607 -3.34 -2.28 12.76
C GLY A 607 -3.24 -1.22 11.67
N HIS A 608 -2.01 -0.97 11.22
CA HIS A 608 -1.69 0.00 10.18
C HIS A 608 -2.21 -0.50 8.83
N ARG A 609 -3.54 -0.65 8.70
CA ARG A 609 -4.17 -0.61 7.39
C ARG A 609 -3.89 0.79 6.82
N GLN A 610 -3.94 1.84 7.64
CA GLN A 610 -3.91 3.26 7.28
C GLN A 610 -3.13 4.11 8.30
N ALA A 611 -2.53 5.21 7.85
CA ALA A 611 -1.96 6.27 8.69
C ALA A 611 -3.03 7.05 9.45
N ALA A 612 -4.22 7.23 8.87
CA ALA A 612 -5.35 7.90 9.50
C ALA A 612 -6.69 7.40 8.92
N GLU A 613 -7.77 7.43 9.71
CA GLU A 613 -9.13 7.07 9.28
C GLU A 613 -10.15 8.07 9.82
N LEU A 614 -11.02 8.57 8.94
CA LEU A 614 -12.12 9.46 9.29
C LEU A 614 -13.45 8.84 8.85
N ARG A 615 -14.36 8.59 9.80
CA ARG A 615 -15.67 7.98 9.55
C ARG A 615 -16.79 9.02 9.49
N HIS A 616 -17.61 8.93 8.46
CA HIS A 616 -18.83 9.70 8.24
C HIS A 616 -20.08 8.85 8.49
N ASP A 617 -21.23 9.51 8.59
CA ASP A 617 -22.51 8.82 8.79
C ASP A 617 -23.10 8.30 7.46
N ASP A 618 -22.63 8.81 6.32
CA ASP A 618 -23.02 8.44 4.95
C ASP A 618 -21.80 8.57 3.98
N ALA A 619 -22.00 8.26 2.70
CA ALA A 619 -20.95 8.18 1.66
C ALA A 619 -20.07 9.44 1.58
N VAL A 620 -18.75 9.25 1.49
CA VAL A 620 -17.80 10.36 1.28
C VAL A 620 -17.72 10.66 -0.22
N HIS A 621 -18.03 11.89 -0.63
CA HIS A 621 -18.10 12.30 -2.03
C HIS A 621 -16.78 12.79 -2.60
N ASP A 622 -16.00 13.50 -1.79
CA ASP A 622 -14.71 14.05 -2.17
C ASP A 622 -13.78 14.22 -0.98
N LEU A 623 -12.49 14.26 -1.29
CA LEU A 623 -11.41 14.45 -0.33
C LEU A 623 -10.27 15.25 -0.97
N CYS A 624 -9.49 15.96 -0.16
CA CYS A 624 -8.34 16.74 -0.61
C CYS A 624 -7.28 16.83 0.51
N PHE A 625 -6.00 16.76 0.16
CA PHE A 625 -4.89 17.00 1.09
C PHE A 625 -4.57 18.49 1.20
N SER A 626 -4.05 18.91 2.34
CA SER A 626 -3.36 20.19 2.46
C SER A 626 -1.97 20.12 1.84
N ARG A 627 -1.44 21.24 1.34
CA ARG A 627 -0.10 21.28 0.72
C ARG A 627 1.05 20.90 1.67
N ASP A 628 0.85 21.10 2.97
CA ASP A 628 1.80 20.72 4.02
C ASP A 628 1.66 19.25 4.45
N ASN A 629 0.72 18.49 3.86
CA ASN A 629 0.41 17.10 4.19
C ASN A 629 0.08 16.86 5.67
N ARG A 630 -0.41 17.90 6.37
CA ARG A 630 -0.87 17.78 7.74
C ARG A 630 -2.33 17.37 7.83
N PHE A 631 -3.16 17.87 6.92
CA PHE A 631 -4.60 17.71 6.97
C PHE A 631 -5.18 16.99 5.76
N VAL A 632 -6.30 16.29 5.99
CA VAL A 632 -7.20 15.83 4.94
C VAL A 632 -8.59 16.42 5.19
N ALA A 633 -9.13 17.09 4.18
CA ALA A 633 -10.50 17.57 4.18
C ALA A 633 -11.40 16.58 3.45
N THR A 634 -12.59 16.33 3.97
CA THR A 634 -13.60 15.46 3.37
C THR A 634 -14.95 16.15 3.31
N ILE A 635 -15.75 15.75 2.32
CA ILE A 635 -17.16 16.15 2.22
C ILE A 635 -18.03 14.92 1.99
N SER A 636 -19.11 14.80 2.76
CA SER A 636 -19.97 13.61 2.75
C SER A 636 -21.43 13.94 2.45
N GLN A 637 -22.14 12.92 2.02
CA GLN A 637 -23.59 12.87 1.90
C GLN A 637 -24.30 13.11 3.24
N ASP A 638 -23.61 12.94 4.38
CA ASP A 638 -24.10 13.28 5.72
C ASP A 638 -24.26 14.80 5.95
N ARG A 639 -23.98 15.61 4.91
CA ARG A 639 -24.02 17.09 4.89
C ARG A 639 -22.94 17.76 5.72
N THR A 640 -21.95 17.00 6.16
CA THR A 640 -20.80 17.56 6.87
C THR A 640 -19.58 17.66 5.96
N CYS A 641 -18.84 18.76 6.13
CA CYS A 641 -17.42 18.78 5.80
C CYS A 641 -16.61 18.55 7.09
N ARG A 642 -15.52 17.81 6.96
CA ARG A 642 -14.65 17.48 8.09
C ARG A 642 -13.19 17.65 7.72
N LEU A 643 -12.37 17.95 8.72
CA LEU A 643 -10.92 18.08 8.60
C LEU A 643 -10.25 17.15 9.61
N LEU A 644 -9.30 16.36 9.15
CA LEU A 644 -8.54 15.40 9.97
C LEU A 644 -7.07 15.81 10.01
N ASP A 645 -6.46 15.86 11.19
CA ASP A 645 -4.99 15.90 11.33
C ASP A 645 -4.46 14.47 11.19
N ILE A 646 -3.56 14.26 10.22
CA ILE A 646 -3.04 12.94 9.86
C ILE A 646 -2.10 12.40 10.95
N ALA A 647 -1.31 13.27 11.60
CA ALA A 647 -0.32 12.84 12.57
C ALA A 647 -0.96 12.41 13.89
N GLU A 648 -1.99 13.13 14.31
CA GLU A 648 -2.74 12.82 15.55
C GLU A 648 -3.86 11.80 15.31
N ASN A 649 -4.24 11.57 14.05
CA ASN A 649 -5.43 10.82 13.64
C ASN A 649 -6.68 11.33 14.38
N ALA A 650 -6.83 12.66 14.41
CA ALA A 650 -7.86 13.36 15.17
C ALA A 650 -8.66 14.32 14.29
N GLU A 651 -9.98 14.34 14.48
CA GLU A 651 -10.89 15.26 13.79
C GLU A 651 -10.71 16.68 14.35
N VAL A 652 -10.22 17.59 13.53
CA VAL A 652 -9.94 19.00 13.90
C VAL A 652 -11.17 19.87 13.69
N LEU A 653 -11.96 19.59 12.65
CA LEU A 653 -13.11 20.38 12.28
C LEU A 653 -14.26 19.49 11.82
N ARG A 654 -15.47 19.80 12.31
CA ARG A 654 -16.75 19.31 11.77
C ARG A 654 -17.69 20.48 11.53
N ARG A 655 -18.19 20.63 10.30
CA ARG A 655 -19.21 21.65 10.01
C ARG A 655 -20.31 21.13 9.11
N ASP A 656 -21.55 21.48 9.45
CA ASP A 656 -22.74 21.22 8.64
C ASP A 656 -22.86 22.28 7.55
N ILE A 657 -23.08 21.85 6.30
CA ILE A 657 -23.16 22.68 5.10
C ILE A 657 -24.63 23.12 4.84
N GLY A 658 -25.58 22.68 5.68
CA GLY A 658 -26.95 23.18 5.74
C GLY A 658 -27.96 22.44 4.82
N PRO A 659 -29.28 22.63 5.04
CA PRO A 659 -30.36 21.86 4.40
C PRO A 659 -30.69 22.28 2.96
N GLY A 660 -30.08 23.34 2.42
CA GLY A 660 -30.25 23.77 1.01
C GLY A 660 -29.41 22.98 0.00
N ALA A 661 -28.56 22.07 0.49
CA ALA A 661 -27.69 21.20 -0.28
C ALA A 661 -28.48 20.06 -0.95
N SER A 662 -28.54 20.04 -2.28
CA SER A 662 -29.11 18.89 -3.01
C SER A 662 -28.31 17.62 -2.70
N LEU A 663 -29.00 16.63 -2.10
CA LEU A 663 -28.47 15.29 -1.77
C LEU A 663 -28.03 14.47 -2.99
N ALA A 664 -28.28 14.93 -4.22
CA ALA A 664 -28.04 14.16 -5.44
C ALA A 664 -26.78 14.58 -6.21
N GLN A 665 -26.11 15.66 -5.83
CA GLN A 665 -24.94 16.17 -6.56
C GLN A 665 -23.64 15.74 -5.91
N ARG A 666 -22.71 15.19 -6.72
CA ARG A 666 -21.30 15.02 -6.31
C ARG A 666 -20.74 16.39 -5.96
N ARG A 667 -20.30 16.54 -4.73
CA ARG A 667 -19.65 17.76 -4.24
C ARG A 667 -18.15 17.65 -4.40
N GLU A 668 -17.51 18.81 -4.41
CA GLU A 668 -16.05 18.91 -4.44
C GLU A 668 -15.55 19.75 -3.28
N ILE A 669 -14.36 19.41 -2.78
CA ILE A 669 -13.69 20.12 -1.69
C ILE A 669 -12.23 20.36 -2.06
N MET A 670 -11.73 21.56 -1.76
CA MET A 670 -10.33 21.93 -1.93
C MET A 670 -9.84 22.62 -0.65
N ILE A 671 -8.56 22.43 -0.31
CA ILE A 671 -7.90 23.16 0.77
C ILE A 671 -7.08 24.28 0.14
N SER A 672 -7.07 25.46 0.77
CA SER A 672 -6.22 26.57 0.32
C SER A 672 -4.73 26.22 0.47
N PRO A 673 -3.83 26.81 -0.35
CA PRO A 673 -2.39 26.52 -0.29
C PRO A 673 -1.73 26.78 1.07
N ASP A 674 -2.27 27.71 1.85
CA ASP A 674 -1.84 28.07 3.20
C ASP A 674 -2.54 27.25 4.30
N SER A 675 -3.45 26.34 3.92
CA SER A 675 -4.21 25.46 4.82
C SER A 675 -5.08 26.20 5.83
N THR A 676 -5.53 27.41 5.51
CA THR A 676 -6.38 28.23 6.39
C THR A 676 -7.86 28.18 5.98
N GLN A 677 -8.18 27.82 4.74
CA GLN A 677 -9.53 27.86 4.20
C GLN A 677 -9.89 26.58 3.46
N LEU A 678 -11.19 26.24 3.45
CA LEU A 678 -11.77 25.17 2.66
C LEU A 678 -12.72 25.76 1.62
N LEU A 679 -12.56 25.37 0.36
CA LEU A 679 -13.46 25.71 -0.73
C LEU A 679 -14.36 24.53 -1.02
N ILE A 680 -15.66 24.72 -0.84
CA ILE A 680 -16.71 23.72 -1.04
C ILE A 680 -17.53 24.09 -2.28
N ASP A 681 -17.72 23.12 -3.16
CA ASP A 681 -18.49 23.25 -4.40
C ASP A 681 -18.01 24.39 -5.33
N ARG A 682 -16.76 24.85 -5.13
CA ARG A 682 -16.12 25.98 -5.84
C ARG A 682 -16.76 27.35 -5.57
N GLN A 683 -17.52 27.48 -4.49
CA GLN A 683 -18.26 28.72 -4.16
C GLN A 683 -18.24 29.08 -2.67
N LEU A 684 -18.40 28.09 -1.78
CA LEU A 684 -18.48 28.32 -0.35
C LEU A 684 -17.08 28.26 0.24
N ILE A 685 -16.61 29.35 0.84
CA ILE A 685 -15.34 29.37 1.58
C ILE A 685 -15.66 29.23 3.07
N LEU A 686 -14.99 28.28 3.72
CA LEU A 686 -15.02 28.06 5.15
C LEU A 686 -13.64 28.39 5.71
N ASP A 687 -13.56 29.37 6.59
CA ASP A 687 -12.33 29.68 7.30
C ASP A 687 -12.12 28.64 8.42
N ILE A 688 -10.96 27.97 8.43
CA ILE A 688 -10.69 26.86 9.36
C ILE A 688 -10.54 27.35 10.81
N PRO A 689 -9.79 28.44 11.11
CA PRO A 689 -9.64 28.93 12.48
C PRO A 689 -10.93 29.45 13.12
N SER A 690 -11.72 30.26 12.40
CA SER A 690 -13.00 30.77 12.91
C SER A 690 -14.14 29.75 12.76
N ALA A 691 -13.98 28.81 11.83
CA ALA A 691 -15.00 27.85 11.44
C ALA A 691 -16.31 28.49 10.96
N GLU A 692 -16.20 29.72 10.42
CA GLU A 692 -17.30 30.49 9.84
C GLU A 692 -17.30 30.40 8.31
N PHE A 693 -18.49 30.37 7.72
CA PHE A 693 -18.65 30.43 6.27
C PHE A 693 -18.58 31.88 5.79
N THR A 694 -17.60 32.18 4.96
CA THR A 694 -17.56 33.41 4.18
C THR A 694 -18.07 33.09 2.78
N GLY A 695 -19.28 33.53 2.46
CA GLY A 695 -19.77 33.43 1.09
C GLY A 695 -18.99 34.36 0.18
N LEU A 696 -18.52 33.88 -0.98
CA LEU A 696 -18.39 34.79 -2.11
C LEU A 696 -19.81 35.20 -2.49
N GLU A 697 -20.24 36.41 -2.11
CA GLU A 697 -21.30 37.09 -2.85
C GLU A 697 -20.78 37.22 -4.29
N THR A 698 -21.21 36.32 -5.18
CA THR A 698 -20.94 36.41 -6.62
C THR A 698 -21.57 37.69 -7.16
N ARG A 699 -20.85 38.82 -7.04
CA ARG A 699 -21.13 40.04 -7.77
C ARG A 699 -20.68 39.84 -9.23
N GLY A 700 -21.55 39.26 -10.05
CA GLY A 700 -21.52 39.50 -11.50
C GLY A 700 -21.51 38.29 -12.43
N TYR A 701 -21.09 37.09 -12.01
CA TYR A 701 -21.14 35.88 -12.85
C TYR A 701 -22.29 34.97 -12.41
N GLN A 702 -23.31 34.83 -13.27
CA GLN A 702 -24.49 33.98 -12.99
C GLN A 702 -24.22 32.47 -13.08
N ASP A 703 -23.06 32.05 -13.59
CA ASP A 703 -22.71 30.63 -13.78
C ASP A 703 -21.56 30.18 -12.88
N ARG A 704 -21.75 29.04 -12.19
CA ARG A 704 -20.75 28.36 -11.34
C ARG A 704 -19.46 28.10 -12.12
N PRO A 705 -18.26 28.41 -11.58
CA PRO A 705 -17.01 28.12 -12.26
C PRO A 705 -16.84 26.61 -12.50
N LEU A 706 -16.42 26.25 -13.71
CA LEU A 706 -16.22 24.87 -14.14
C LEU A 706 -14.88 24.28 -13.68
N ALA A 707 -13.91 25.13 -13.33
CA ALA A 707 -12.67 24.74 -12.66
C ALA A 707 -12.12 25.91 -11.83
N VAL A 708 -11.39 25.60 -10.76
CA VAL A 708 -10.61 26.56 -9.96
C VAL A 708 -9.17 26.06 -9.93
N SER A 709 -8.22 26.97 -10.01
CA SER A 709 -6.80 26.64 -9.97
C SER A 709 -6.39 26.16 -8.58
N GLU A 710 -5.39 25.29 -8.48
CA GLU A 710 -4.96 24.72 -7.20
C GLU A 710 -4.43 25.77 -6.21
N ASP A 711 -3.89 26.87 -6.72
CA ASP A 711 -3.41 28.01 -5.95
C ASP A 711 -4.50 29.05 -5.63
N TRP A 712 -5.75 28.79 -6.06
CA TRP A 712 -6.91 29.67 -5.90
C TRP A 712 -6.67 31.09 -6.46
N GLN A 713 -5.80 31.25 -7.46
CA GLN A 713 -5.61 32.51 -8.16
C GLN A 713 -6.63 32.72 -9.27
N TYR A 714 -6.97 31.65 -9.99
CA TYR A 714 -7.79 31.70 -11.20
C TYR A 714 -8.99 30.78 -11.12
N SER A 715 -10.06 31.17 -11.79
CA SER A 715 -11.25 30.35 -12.04
C SER A 715 -11.56 30.35 -13.52
N ALA A 716 -12.03 29.22 -14.04
CA ALA A 716 -12.42 29.06 -15.43
C ALA A 716 -13.92 28.79 -15.52
N SER A 717 -14.60 29.55 -16.37
CA SER A 717 -16.01 29.39 -16.70
C SER A 717 -16.18 29.22 -18.22
N VAL A 718 -17.30 28.61 -18.63
CA VAL A 718 -17.66 28.50 -20.05
C VAL A 718 -18.78 29.48 -20.33
N VAL A 719 -18.53 30.41 -21.24
CA VAL A 719 -19.48 31.40 -21.74
C VAL A 719 -20.06 30.88 -23.06
N ASP A 720 -21.39 30.91 -23.19
CA ASP A 720 -22.13 30.50 -24.40
C ASP A 720 -21.79 29.07 -24.90
N GLY A 721 -21.40 28.17 -23.98
CA GLY A 721 -21.11 26.75 -24.25
C GLY A 721 -19.83 26.45 -25.03
N SER A 722 -19.13 27.49 -25.52
CA SER A 722 -18.03 27.37 -26.48
C SER A 722 -16.84 28.28 -26.17
N VAL A 723 -16.96 29.29 -25.32
CA VAL A 723 -15.86 30.20 -25.00
C VAL A 723 -15.41 29.94 -23.57
N ILE A 724 -14.10 29.91 -23.32
CA ILE A 724 -13.55 29.80 -21.97
C ILE A 724 -13.15 31.19 -21.49
N ALA A 725 -13.69 31.59 -20.35
CA ALA A 725 -13.29 32.81 -19.65
C ALA A 725 -12.48 32.44 -18.40
N ILE A 726 -11.34 33.10 -18.22
CA ILE A 726 -10.50 32.98 -17.02
C ILE A 726 -10.64 34.26 -16.21
N ALA A 727 -11.05 34.12 -14.96
CA ALA A 727 -11.20 35.22 -14.02
C ALA A 727 -10.33 35.02 -12.78
N ASP A 728 -9.93 36.13 -12.16
CA ASP A 728 -9.31 36.10 -10.83
C ASP A 728 -10.31 35.55 -9.80
N PHE A 729 -9.90 34.55 -9.01
CA PHE A 729 -10.82 33.87 -8.10
C PHE A 729 -11.30 34.78 -6.95
N SER A 730 -10.45 35.69 -6.46
CA SER A 730 -10.76 36.55 -5.32
C SER A 730 -11.81 37.63 -5.61
N ASN A 731 -11.88 38.13 -6.86
CA ASN A 731 -12.76 39.24 -7.24
C ASN A 731 -13.67 38.93 -8.44
N ALA A 732 -13.54 37.76 -9.05
CA ALA A 732 -14.26 37.32 -10.25
C ALA A 732 -14.08 38.25 -11.48
N GLU A 733 -12.99 39.01 -11.54
CA GLU A 733 -12.68 39.86 -12.70
C GLU A 733 -12.07 39.01 -13.83
N GLU A 734 -12.70 39.05 -15.01
CA GLU A 734 -12.21 38.35 -16.20
C GLU A 734 -10.87 38.94 -16.67
N ARG A 735 -9.85 38.09 -16.78
CA ARG A 735 -8.52 38.44 -17.30
C ARG A 735 -8.30 38.00 -18.73
N PHE A 736 -8.76 36.80 -19.08
CA PHE A 736 -8.50 36.19 -20.37
C PHE A 736 -9.75 35.55 -20.94
N ARG A 737 -9.87 35.59 -22.26
CA ARG A 737 -10.97 35.00 -23.02
C ARG A 737 -10.43 34.23 -24.20
N SER A 738 -10.82 32.96 -24.32
CA SER A 738 -10.43 32.13 -25.45
C SER A 738 -11.22 32.50 -26.71
N PRO A 739 -10.70 32.17 -27.90
CA PRO A 739 -11.54 32.04 -29.09
C PRO A 739 -12.64 30.96 -28.88
N PRO A 740 -13.76 31.03 -29.61
CA PRO A 740 -14.86 30.05 -29.48
C PRO A 740 -14.44 28.67 -30.00
N PHE A 741 -14.51 27.68 -29.13
CA PHE A 741 -14.45 26.26 -29.46
C PHE A 741 -15.75 25.92 -30.21
N GLY A 742 -15.67 25.55 -31.49
CA GLY A 742 -16.85 25.21 -32.31
C GLY A 742 -17.64 23.97 -31.83
N GLN A 743 -17.37 23.48 -30.63
CA GLN A 743 -17.96 22.32 -29.99
C GLN A 743 -18.24 22.62 -28.51
N LYS A 744 -19.26 21.96 -27.96
CA LYS A 744 -19.63 22.13 -26.55
C LYS A 744 -18.58 21.51 -25.64
N ILE A 745 -18.12 22.29 -24.66
CA ILE A 745 -17.16 21.86 -23.64
C ILE A 745 -17.90 21.07 -22.55
N VAL A 746 -17.37 19.89 -22.20
CA VAL A 746 -17.95 18.97 -21.22
C VAL A 746 -17.18 19.00 -19.89
N SER A 747 -15.86 19.16 -19.94
CA SER A 747 -14.99 19.19 -18.76
C SER A 747 -13.79 20.12 -19.00
N LEU A 748 -13.32 20.76 -17.93
CA LEU A 748 -12.22 21.72 -17.93
C LEU A 748 -11.26 21.45 -16.78
N LEU A 749 -9.96 21.63 -17.05
CA LEU A 749 -8.90 21.67 -16.05
C LEU A 749 -7.98 22.86 -16.29
N ILE A 750 -7.54 23.49 -15.20
CA ILE A 750 -6.51 24.54 -15.24
C ILE A 750 -5.17 23.89 -14.86
N ASN A 751 -4.18 24.04 -15.73
CA ASN A 751 -2.80 23.70 -15.46
C ASN A 751 -2.06 24.96 -15.01
N ASN A 752 -1.75 25.03 -13.72
CA ASN A 752 -1.03 26.16 -13.15
C ASN A 752 0.43 26.22 -13.59
N ALA A 753 1.10 25.08 -13.69
CA ALA A 753 2.52 25.01 -14.00
C ALA A 753 2.85 25.58 -15.39
N THR A 754 2.00 25.30 -16.37
CA THR A 754 2.20 25.77 -17.76
C THR A 754 1.26 26.90 -18.18
N SER A 755 0.43 27.41 -17.26
CA SER A 755 -0.62 28.40 -17.54
C SER A 755 -1.46 28.03 -18.77
N SER A 756 -1.95 26.79 -18.78
CA SER A 756 -2.77 26.25 -19.87
C SER A 756 -4.06 25.62 -19.38
N ILE A 757 -5.10 25.64 -20.20
CA ILE A 757 -6.36 24.94 -19.95
C ILE A 757 -6.42 23.70 -20.83
N VAL A 758 -6.89 22.61 -20.24
CA VAL A 758 -7.27 21.40 -20.96
C VAL A 758 -8.79 21.33 -20.99
N ALA A 759 -9.36 21.37 -22.19
CA ALA A 759 -10.80 21.32 -22.42
C ALA A 759 -11.19 20.04 -23.16
N ALA A 760 -12.13 19.30 -22.58
CA ALA A 760 -12.77 18.15 -23.20
C ALA A 760 -14.04 18.56 -23.92
N THR A 761 -14.26 18.10 -25.15
CA THR A 761 -15.48 18.37 -25.91
C THR A 761 -16.39 17.16 -26.04
N GLU A 762 -17.64 17.43 -26.42
CA GLU A 762 -18.64 16.39 -26.68
C GLU A 762 -18.30 15.51 -27.90
N ALA A 763 -17.46 16.00 -28.82
CA ALA A 763 -17.02 15.27 -30.02
C ALA A 763 -15.78 14.39 -29.80
N PHE A 764 -15.44 14.09 -28.53
CA PHE A 764 -14.29 13.27 -28.15
C PHE A 764 -12.94 13.89 -28.53
N SER A 765 -12.82 15.22 -28.51
CA SER A 765 -11.55 15.91 -28.70
C SER A 765 -11.08 16.55 -27.39
N LEU A 766 -9.77 16.58 -27.19
CA LEU A 766 -9.10 17.39 -26.17
C LEU A 766 -8.45 18.60 -26.81
N PHE A 767 -8.69 19.76 -26.24
CA PHE A 767 -8.01 20.99 -26.62
C PHE A 767 -7.11 21.45 -25.49
N VAL A 768 -5.86 21.73 -25.83
CA VAL A 768 -4.92 22.40 -24.92
C VAL A 768 -4.77 23.85 -25.38
N TRP A 769 -5.05 24.79 -24.47
CA TRP A 769 -4.95 26.23 -24.71
C TRP A 769 -4.04 26.89 -23.68
N ARG A 770 -2.90 27.44 -24.12
CA ARG A 770 -2.06 28.29 -23.26
C ARG A 770 -2.57 29.71 -23.34
N TRP A 771 -3.06 30.26 -22.22
CA TRP A 771 -3.64 31.62 -22.25
C TRP A 771 -2.59 32.73 -22.12
N ASN A 772 -1.42 32.39 -21.59
CA ASN A 772 -0.29 33.33 -21.45
C ASN A 772 0.57 33.45 -22.72
N GLN A 773 0.34 32.60 -23.73
CA GLN A 773 1.00 32.65 -25.03
C GLN A 773 -0.09 32.79 -26.10
N ALA A 774 0.11 33.64 -27.10
CA ALA A 774 -0.81 33.73 -28.23
C ALA A 774 -0.64 32.52 -29.18
N GLU A 775 -0.69 31.30 -28.62
CA GLU A 775 -0.60 30.04 -29.35
C GLU A 775 -2.00 29.48 -29.65
N ASP A 776 -2.15 28.93 -30.85
CA ASP A 776 -3.37 28.27 -31.31
C ASP A 776 -3.67 26.99 -30.53
N PHE A 777 -4.93 26.60 -30.53
CA PHE A 777 -5.39 25.36 -29.92
C PHE A 777 -4.71 24.15 -30.54
N THR A 778 -4.32 23.19 -29.70
CA THR A 778 -3.92 21.87 -30.18
C THR A 778 -5.05 20.88 -29.95
N GLU A 779 -5.63 20.34 -31.02
CA GLU A 779 -6.65 19.29 -30.97
C GLU A 779 -6.00 17.91 -30.90
N ILE A 780 -6.41 17.12 -29.91
CA ILE A 780 -6.03 15.72 -29.75
C ILE A 780 -7.32 14.89 -29.85
N PRO A 781 -7.52 14.11 -30.93
CA PRO A 781 -8.70 13.27 -31.06
C PRO A 781 -8.62 12.06 -30.12
N LEU A 782 -9.74 11.71 -29.49
CA LEU A 782 -9.87 10.54 -28.63
C LEU A 782 -10.85 9.52 -29.21
N GLU A 783 -10.65 8.27 -28.85
CA GLU A 783 -11.49 7.16 -29.32
C GLU A 783 -12.79 6.98 -28.54
N LYS A 784 -12.89 7.55 -27.32
CA LYS A 784 -14.00 7.31 -26.40
C LYS A 784 -14.46 8.58 -25.69
N LYS A 785 -15.72 8.54 -25.23
CA LYS A 785 -16.32 9.56 -24.38
C LYS A 785 -15.53 9.74 -23.09
N ILE A 786 -15.18 10.97 -22.75
CA ILE A 786 -14.43 11.28 -21.54
C ILE A 786 -15.39 11.26 -20.35
N ARG A 787 -15.02 10.51 -19.31
CA ARG A 787 -15.68 10.54 -18.00
C ARG A 787 -15.03 11.57 -17.08
N ARG A 788 -13.70 11.64 -17.09
CA ARG A 788 -12.92 12.53 -16.23
C ARG A 788 -11.55 12.84 -16.83
N LEU A 789 -11.04 14.03 -16.55
CA LEU A 789 -9.67 14.44 -16.80
C LEU A 789 -8.98 14.67 -15.47
N ILE A 790 -7.71 14.28 -15.40
CA ILE A 790 -6.82 14.54 -14.24
C ILE A 790 -5.48 14.98 -14.80
N ILE A 791 -4.93 16.05 -14.23
CA ILE A 791 -3.61 16.57 -14.59
C ILE A 791 -2.63 16.33 -13.45
N SER A 792 -1.35 16.23 -13.77
CA SER A 792 -0.31 16.05 -12.76
C SER A 792 0.17 17.38 -12.19
N ASP A 793 0.71 17.38 -10.95
CA ASP A 793 1.18 18.59 -10.26
C ASP A 793 2.28 19.31 -11.05
N SER A 794 3.11 18.56 -11.79
CA SER A 794 4.15 19.14 -12.66
C SER A 794 3.57 19.85 -13.91
N GLY A 795 2.32 19.53 -14.27
CA GLY A 795 1.64 20.00 -15.46
C GLY A 795 2.07 19.32 -16.77
N ASN A 796 2.94 18.30 -16.73
CA ASN A 796 3.43 17.65 -17.95
C ASN A 796 2.61 16.42 -18.36
N ARG A 797 1.88 15.78 -17.42
CA ARG A 797 1.10 14.58 -17.71
C ARG A 797 -0.40 14.81 -17.56
N LEU A 798 -1.17 14.16 -18.43
CA LEU A 798 -2.63 14.16 -18.41
C LEU A 798 -3.15 12.72 -18.40
N ALA A 799 -3.97 12.37 -17.42
CA ALA A 799 -4.72 11.13 -17.38
C ALA A 799 -6.14 11.37 -17.92
N VAL A 800 -6.50 10.59 -18.94
CA VAL A 800 -7.81 10.64 -19.59
C VAL A 800 -8.56 9.36 -19.25
N LEU A 801 -9.64 9.49 -18.47
CA LEU A 801 -10.51 8.38 -18.12
C LEU A 801 -11.67 8.29 -19.11
N GLY A 802 -11.68 7.24 -19.94
CA GLY A 802 -12.75 6.97 -20.90
C GLY A 802 -13.97 6.30 -20.26
N GLN A 803 -15.17 6.56 -20.80
CA GLN A 803 -16.42 5.90 -20.45
C GLN A 803 -16.55 4.57 -21.22
N GLY A 804 -16.77 3.46 -20.52
CA GLY A 804 -16.98 2.13 -21.11
C GLY A 804 -17.10 1.02 -20.06
N ASP A 805 -17.42 -0.21 -20.51
CA ASP A 805 -17.61 -1.39 -19.63
C ASP A 805 -16.31 -1.85 -18.95
N LYS A 806 -15.18 -1.77 -19.66
CA LYS A 806 -13.83 -1.82 -19.08
C LYS A 806 -13.29 -0.40 -18.98
N SER A 807 -12.78 -0.03 -17.80
CA SER A 807 -12.21 1.30 -17.62
C SER A 807 -10.77 1.32 -18.08
N VAL A 808 -10.51 2.22 -19.03
CA VAL A 808 -9.20 2.47 -19.61
C VAL A 808 -8.80 3.89 -19.23
N ILE A 809 -7.63 4.02 -18.60
CA ILE A 809 -6.97 5.31 -18.43
C ILE A 809 -5.82 5.38 -19.44
N THR A 810 -5.85 6.40 -20.29
CA THR A 810 -4.74 6.72 -21.17
C THR A 810 -3.96 7.88 -20.57
N ILE A 811 -2.66 7.70 -20.41
CA ILE A 811 -1.73 8.70 -19.89
C ILE A 811 -1.04 9.37 -21.06
N TRP A 812 -1.14 10.68 -21.12
CA TRP A 812 -0.59 11.52 -22.17
C TRP A 812 0.55 12.37 -21.64
N ASP A 813 1.58 12.52 -22.46
CA ASP A 813 2.58 13.57 -22.28
C ASP A 813 2.09 14.83 -23.01
N LEU A 814 1.89 15.93 -22.28
CA LEU A 814 1.42 17.19 -22.84
C LEU A 814 2.50 17.94 -23.64
N GLY A 815 3.78 17.67 -23.38
CA GLY A 815 4.91 18.23 -24.12
C GLY A 815 5.12 17.54 -25.46
N LEU A 816 5.16 16.21 -25.46
CA LEU A 816 5.35 15.36 -26.64
C LEU A 816 4.05 15.10 -27.41
N ARG A 817 2.89 15.37 -26.79
CA ARG A 817 1.54 15.24 -27.40
C ARG A 817 1.23 13.83 -27.89
N GLN A 818 1.71 12.83 -27.16
CA GLN A 818 1.52 11.42 -27.49
C GLN A 818 1.09 10.62 -26.25
N PRO A 819 0.34 9.52 -26.43
CA PRO A 819 0.05 8.61 -25.34
C PRO A 819 1.35 7.91 -24.90
N LEU A 820 1.65 7.98 -23.60
CA LEU A 820 2.80 7.30 -22.98
C LEU A 820 2.45 5.85 -22.63
N THR A 821 1.35 5.67 -21.92
CA THR A 821 0.94 4.35 -21.40
C THR A 821 -0.58 4.29 -21.26
N THR A 822 -1.10 3.07 -21.23
CA THR A 822 -2.53 2.80 -21.05
C THR A 822 -2.72 1.77 -19.95
N ILE A 823 -3.43 2.16 -18.90
CA ILE A 823 -3.80 1.28 -17.79
C ILE A 823 -5.22 0.77 -18.05
N THR A 824 -5.38 -0.56 -18.03
CA THR A 824 -6.69 -1.20 -18.22
C THR A 824 -7.09 -1.95 -16.96
N GLN A 825 -8.33 -1.76 -16.52
CA GLN A 825 -8.93 -2.48 -15.41
C GLN A 825 -10.25 -3.13 -15.84
N GLU A 826 -10.55 -4.30 -15.28
CA GLU A 826 -11.80 -5.01 -15.55
C GLU A 826 -13.00 -4.33 -14.88
N SER A 827 -12.77 -3.66 -13.75
CA SER A 827 -13.77 -2.92 -12.99
C SER A 827 -13.83 -1.46 -13.39
N ALA A 828 -14.94 -0.80 -13.05
CA ALA A 828 -15.11 0.61 -13.34
C ALA A 828 -14.18 1.46 -12.45
N ILE A 829 -13.37 2.32 -13.07
CA ILE A 829 -12.56 3.30 -12.35
C ILE A 829 -13.43 4.52 -12.08
N THR A 830 -13.43 4.97 -10.83
CA THR A 830 -14.24 6.08 -10.33
C THR A 830 -13.45 7.38 -10.30
N ASP A 831 -12.16 7.30 -9.97
CA ASP A 831 -11.22 8.42 -9.94
C ASP A 831 -9.76 7.99 -10.09
N ALA A 832 -8.87 8.94 -10.39
CA ALA A 832 -7.43 8.77 -10.33
C ALA A 832 -6.69 10.06 -9.94
N SER A 833 -5.44 9.95 -9.49
CA SER A 833 -4.59 11.06 -9.04
C SER A 833 -3.12 10.70 -9.30
N PHE A 834 -2.31 11.67 -9.75
CA PHE A 834 -0.88 11.50 -9.95
C PHE A 834 -0.11 11.74 -8.67
N ASP A 835 1.04 11.08 -8.52
CA ASP A 835 2.00 11.48 -7.50
C ASP A 835 2.69 12.79 -7.91
N PRO A 836 3.26 13.55 -6.94
CA PRO A 836 3.94 14.81 -7.24
C PRO A 836 5.14 14.67 -8.20
N GLY A 837 5.73 13.47 -8.32
CA GLY A 837 6.85 13.17 -9.21
C GLY A 837 6.46 12.65 -10.60
N ASP A 838 5.18 12.52 -10.91
CA ASP A 838 4.62 11.95 -12.14
C ASP A 838 5.09 10.52 -12.50
N ALA A 839 5.64 9.78 -11.55
CA ALA A 839 6.12 8.41 -11.74
C ALA A 839 5.00 7.38 -11.52
N TYR A 840 3.99 7.72 -10.72
CA TYR A 840 2.95 6.84 -10.24
C TYR A 840 1.55 7.43 -10.42
N LEU A 841 0.57 6.54 -10.52
CA LEU A 841 -0.85 6.91 -10.57
C LEU A 841 -1.64 6.10 -9.57
N ALA A 842 -2.42 6.78 -8.73
CA ALA A 842 -3.39 6.16 -7.85
C ALA A 842 -4.73 6.13 -8.57
N THR A 843 -5.44 5.02 -8.48
CA THR A 843 -6.77 4.82 -9.06
C THR A 843 -7.71 4.30 -8.00
N SER A 844 -8.98 4.67 -8.06
CA SER A 844 -10.06 4.12 -7.24
C SER A 844 -11.07 3.41 -8.12
N SER A 845 -11.65 2.33 -7.60
CA SER A 845 -12.55 1.49 -8.38
C SER A 845 -13.78 1.04 -7.59
N SER A 846 -14.83 0.70 -8.33
CA SER A 846 -16.05 0.10 -7.81
C SER A 846 -15.86 -1.34 -7.32
N ASP A 847 -14.70 -1.96 -7.54
CA ASP A 847 -14.35 -3.31 -7.04
C ASP A 847 -13.86 -3.31 -5.58
N PHE A 848 -14.06 -2.20 -4.89
CA PHE A 848 -13.70 -1.99 -3.50
C PHE A 848 -12.19 -1.81 -3.28
N ASN A 849 -11.42 -1.49 -4.32
CA ASN A 849 -9.99 -1.25 -4.18
C ASN A 849 -9.57 0.12 -4.72
N ALA A 850 -8.61 0.73 -4.03
CA ALA A 850 -7.71 1.71 -4.61
C ALA A 850 -6.38 1.03 -4.94
N ARG A 851 -5.72 1.46 -6.02
CA ARG A 851 -4.49 0.85 -6.53
C ARG A 851 -3.48 1.91 -6.93
N ILE A 852 -2.20 1.59 -6.81
CA ILE A 852 -1.11 2.42 -7.32
C ILE A 852 -0.42 1.69 -8.46
N TRP A 853 -0.18 2.43 -9.53
CA TRP A 853 0.41 1.96 -10.77
C TRP A 853 1.74 2.68 -11.00
N ASP A 854 2.77 1.93 -11.39
CA ASP A 854 4.00 2.48 -11.94
C ASP A 854 3.76 2.84 -13.42
N LEU A 855 3.96 4.10 -13.78
CA LEU A 855 3.72 4.58 -15.13
C LEU A 855 4.79 4.14 -16.12
N SER A 856 5.98 3.75 -15.66
CA SER A 856 7.07 3.28 -16.51
C SER A 856 6.88 1.83 -16.96
N SER A 857 6.48 0.95 -16.04
CA SER A 857 6.24 -0.47 -16.31
C SER A 857 4.79 -0.80 -16.66
N GLY A 858 3.83 0.05 -16.25
CA GLY A 858 2.39 -0.22 -16.35
C GLY A 858 1.88 -1.24 -15.32
N GLU A 859 2.72 -1.65 -14.37
CA GLU A 859 2.35 -2.65 -13.36
C GLU A 859 1.69 -2.03 -12.12
N GLN A 860 0.81 -2.81 -11.50
CA GLN A 860 0.24 -2.49 -10.20
C GLN A 860 1.27 -2.80 -9.10
N ILE A 861 1.55 -1.83 -8.24
CA ILE A 861 2.50 -1.99 -7.12
C ILE A 861 1.78 -2.19 -5.80
N CYS A 862 0.72 -1.43 -5.55
CA CYS A 862 0.01 -1.43 -4.26
C CYS A 862 -1.50 -1.63 -4.45
N GLN A 863 -2.13 -2.21 -3.45
CA GLN A 863 -3.60 -2.33 -3.38
C GLN A 863 -4.13 -2.01 -1.98
N PHE A 864 -5.05 -1.06 -1.93
CA PHE A 864 -5.78 -0.68 -0.73
C PHE A 864 -7.22 -1.17 -0.84
N SER A 865 -7.55 -2.21 -0.10
CA SER A 865 -8.93 -2.68 -0.06
C SER A 865 -9.76 -1.78 0.85
N HIS A 866 -10.99 -1.56 0.44
CA HIS A 866 -12.08 -0.95 1.15
C HIS A 866 -13.20 -1.96 1.37
N ASP A 867 -14.22 -1.52 2.10
CA ASP A 867 -15.34 -2.36 2.50
C ASP A 867 -16.53 -2.23 1.54
N ALA A 868 -16.46 -1.25 0.64
CA ALA A 868 -17.36 -1.00 -0.47
C ALA A 868 -16.63 -0.21 -1.55
N ASP A 869 -17.37 0.30 -2.53
CA ASP A 869 -16.83 1.04 -3.67
C ASP A 869 -15.99 2.23 -3.22
N VAL A 870 -14.85 2.43 -3.86
CA VAL A 870 -14.00 3.59 -3.59
C VAL A 870 -14.41 4.67 -4.57
N GLY A 871 -14.91 5.78 -4.06
CA GLY A 871 -15.43 6.87 -4.88
C GLY A 871 -14.36 7.83 -5.39
N ARG A 872 -13.31 8.06 -4.58
CA ARG A 872 -12.26 9.06 -4.82
C ARG A 872 -10.93 8.59 -4.27
N VAL A 873 -9.85 9.11 -4.86
CA VAL A 873 -8.47 8.89 -4.42
C VAL A 873 -7.65 10.16 -4.67
N SER A 874 -6.69 10.45 -3.79
CA SER A 874 -5.77 11.58 -3.93
C SER A 874 -4.40 11.21 -3.37
N PHE A 875 -3.32 11.60 -4.05
CA PHE A 875 -1.99 11.63 -3.44
C PHE A 875 -1.81 12.86 -2.57
N SER A 876 -1.00 12.73 -1.53
CA SER A 876 -0.48 13.87 -0.79
C SER A 876 0.50 14.66 -1.66
N HIS A 877 0.64 15.95 -1.42
CA HIS A 877 1.58 16.80 -2.17
C HIS A 877 3.05 16.58 -1.74
N GLY A 878 3.99 17.32 -2.33
CA GLY A 878 5.39 17.30 -1.92
C GLY A 878 6.09 15.95 -2.18
N GLU A 879 6.49 15.23 -1.13
CA GLU A 879 7.13 13.91 -1.26
C GLU A 879 6.15 12.79 -1.65
N GLY A 880 4.84 13.07 -1.71
CA GLY A 880 3.86 12.07 -2.09
C GLY A 880 3.78 10.92 -1.10
N ARG A 881 4.06 11.14 0.19
CA ARG A 881 4.16 10.08 1.21
C ARG A 881 2.86 9.31 1.44
N TYR A 882 1.72 9.98 1.33
CA TYR A 882 0.41 9.42 1.62
C TYR A 882 -0.48 9.32 0.38
N VAL A 883 -1.41 8.37 0.42
CA VAL A 883 -2.59 8.34 -0.47
C VAL A 883 -3.82 8.38 0.40
N ALA A 884 -4.84 9.16 0.03
CA ALA A 884 -6.14 9.12 0.68
C ALA A 884 -7.18 8.52 -0.27
N SER A 885 -8.11 7.74 0.27
CA SER A 885 -9.22 7.18 -0.48
C SER A 885 -10.53 7.28 0.30
N ALA A 886 -11.61 7.60 -0.40
CA ALA A 886 -12.95 7.72 0.15
C ALA A 886 -13.82 6.52 -0.24
N GLY A 887 -14.35 5.84 0.76
CA GLY A 887 -15.35 4.80 0.63
C GLY A 887 -16.75 5.36 0.39
N GLY A 888 -17.52 4.64 -0.42
CA GLY A 888 -18.91 4.93 -0.74
C GLY A 888 -19.87 4.65 0.42
N ARG A 889 -21.16 4.48 0.09
CA ARG A 889 -22.26 4.49 1.06
C ARG A 889 -22.20 3.42 2.15
N SER A 890 -21.62 2.27 1.86
CA SER A 890 -21.54 1.18 2.84
C SER A 890 -20.28 1.27 3.71
N ASP A 891 -19.19 1.84 3.19
CA ASP A 891 -17.90 1.95 3.88
C ASP A 891 -17.79 3.25 4.71
N ARG A 892 -18.33 4.36 4.19
CA ARG A 892 -18.53 5.65 4.89
C ARG A 892 -17.27 6.21 5.55
N CYS A 893 -16.09 5.88 5.05
CA CYS A 893 -14.83 6.32 5.63
C CYS A 893 -13.90 6.90 4.59
N CYS A 894 -13.14 7.90 5.03
CA CYS A 894 -11.92 8.33 4.37
C CYS A 894 -10.74 7.67 5.08
N ARG A 895 -9.77 7.20 4.29
CA ARG A 895 -8.66 6.38 4.73
C ARG A 895 -7.37 6.92 4.13
N VAL A 896 -6.37 7.17 4.96
CA VAL A 896 -5.05 7.68 4.55
C VAL A 896 -4.04 6.55 4.66
N TRP A 897 -3.23 6.31 3.64
CA TRP A 897 -2.38 5.14 3.49
C TRP A 897 -0.93 5.55 3.30
N LEU A 898 -0.02 4.89 4.01
CA LEU A 898 1.38 4.81 3.60
C LEU A 898 1.50 3.81 2.45
N TRP A 899 2.17 4.21 1.38
CA TRP A 899 2.25 3.40 0.17
C TRP A 899 3.67 3.15 -0.32
N GLN A 900 4.63 3.99 0.06
CA GLN A 900 6.00 3.83 -0.38
C GLN A 900 6.60 2.56 0.27
N PRO A 901 7.27 1.70 -0.53
CA PRO A 901 7.94 0.49 -0.01
C PRO A 901 8.90 0.77 1.15
N ALA A 902 9.63 1.88 1.11
CA ALA A 902 10.61 2.26 2.13
C ALA A 902 9.95 2.54 3.48
N ASP A 903 8.81 3.26 3.50
CA ASP A 903 8.05 3.54 4.73
C ASP A 903 7.51 2.25 5.36
N LEU A 904 6.95 1.34 4.54
CA LEU A 904 6.42 0.06 5.02
C LEU A 904 7.52 -0.83 5.58
N VAL A 905 8.67 -0.89 4.90
CA VAL A 905 9.84 -1.65 5.37
C VAL A 905 10.38 -1.06 6.68
N ALA A 906 10.46 0.27 6.79
CA ALA A 906 10.90 0.92 8.02
C ALA A 906 9.96 0.62 9.19
N GLU A 907 8.66 0.73 8.97
CA GLU A 907 7.64 0.43 9.98
C GLU A 907 7.68 -1.06 10.40
N ALA A 908 7.85 -1.98 9.44
CA ALA A 908 7.96 -3.40 9.74
C ALA A 908 9.23 -3.71 10.54
N CYS A 909 10.38 -3.13 10.16
CA CYS A 909 11.64 -3.30 10.88
C CYS A 909 11.62 -2.71 12.30
N ALA A 910 10.77 -1.70 12.55
CA ALA A 910 10.57 -1.09 13.86
C ALA A 910 9.74 -1.98 14.81
N ARG A 911 8.81 -2.79 14.27
CA ARG A 911 7.97 -3.71 15.06
C ARG A 911 8.61 -5.06 15.33
N LEU A 912 9.46 -5.52 14.42
CA LEU A 912 10.14 -6.80 14.53
C LEU A 912 11.27 -6.72 15.57
N ASN A 913 11.39 -7.73 16.43
CA ASN A 913 12.36 -7.71 17.53
C ASN A 913 13.67 -8.45 17.21
N ARG A 914 13.74 -9.20 16.11
CA ARG A 914 14.91 -9.99 15.71
C ARG A 914 15.17 -9.96 14.20
N ASP A 915 16.34 -10.46 13.80
CA ASP A 915 16.69 -10.74 12.40
C ASP A 915 16.49 -12.21 12.04
N LEU A 916 16.47 -12.51 10.73
CA LEU A 916 16.58 -13.90 10.26
C LEU A 916 17.93 -14.47 10.71
N THR A 917 17.88 -15.66 11.30
CA THR A 917 19.09 -16.41 11.62
C THR A 917 19.78 -16.89 10.32
N PRO A 918 21.10 -17.18 10.35
CA PRO A 918 21.79 -17.75 9.18
C PRO A 918 21.16 -19.06 8.67
N GLU A 919 20.59 -19.86 9.57
CA GLU A 919 19.89 -21.11 9.27
C GLU A 919 18.58 -20.85 8.53
N GLU A 920 17.74 -19.93 9.04
CA GLU A 920 16.52 -19.49 8.35
C GLU A 920 16.85 -18.84 7.00
N TRP A 921 17.91 -18.04 6.92
CA TRP A 921 18.37 -17.42 5.67
C TRP A 921 18.71 -18.48 4.62
N GLN A 922 19.49 -19.50 5.00
CA GLN A 922 19.83 -20.59 4.09
C GLN A 922 18.58 -21.40 3.69
N GLN A 923 17.62 -21.58 4.60
CA GLN A 923 16.37 -22.29 4.32
C GLN A 923 15.50 -21.56 3.30
N TYR A 924 15.33 -20.24 3.43
CA TYR A 924 14.40 -19.46 2.59
C TYR A 924 15.07 -18.85 1.34
N LEU A 925 16.32 -18.41 1.45
CA LEU A 925 17.06 -17.72 0.40
C LEU A 925 18.17 -18.59 -0.24
N GLY A 926 18.40 -19.80 0.24
CA GLY A 926 19.33 -20.75 -0.37
C GLY A 926 20.79 -20.31 -0.26
N GLN A 927 21.45 -20.08 -1.40
CA GLN A 927 22.89 -19.73 -1.46
C GLN A 927 23.16 -18.21 -1.49
N GLU A 928 22.15 -17.37 -1.30
CA GLU A 928 22.34 -15.93 -1.21
C GLU A 928 23.24 -15.55 -0.02
N PRO A 929 24.11 -14.55 -0.14
CA PRO A 929 24.98 -14.13 0.96
C PRO A 929 24.16 -13.58 2.13
N TYR A 930 24.44 -14.06 3.35
CA TYR A 930 23.73 -13.63 4.56
C TYR A 930 23.92 -12.13 4.81
N ARG A 931 22.82 -11.45 5.11
CA ARG A 931 22.79 -10.08 5.64
C ARG A 931 21.74 -9.96 6.73
N ALA A 932 21.96 -9.05 7.67
CA ALA A 932 20.94 -8.71 8.66
C ALA A 932 19.74 -8.06 7.96
N THR A 933 18.56 -8.61 8.19
CA THR A 933 17.29 -8.22 7.55
C THR A 933 16.82 -6.81 7.94
N ARG A 934 17.13 -6.37 9.16
CA ARG A 934 16.73 -5.07 9.71
C ARG A 934 17.74 -3.96 9.45
N SER A 935 19.02 -4.28 9.20
CA SER A 935 20.05 -3.26 8.91
C SER A 935 19.78 -2.54 7.59
N ARG A 936 19.98 -1.22 7.55
CA ARG A 936 19.78 -0.39 6.34
C ARG A 936 20.70 -0.78 5.20
#